data_AF-A0A1Z8Q5D8-F1
#
_entry.id   AF-A0A1Z8Q5D8-F1
#
_cell.length_a   1.000
_cell.length_b   1.000
_cell.length_c   1.000
_cell.angle_alpha   90.00
_cell.angle_beta   90.00
_cell.angle_gamma   90.00
#
_symmetry.space_group_name_H-M   'P 1'
#
loop_
_entity.id
_entity.type
_entity.pdbx_description
1 polymer ?
#
loop_
_entity_poly.entity_id
_entity_poly.type
_entity_poly.pdbx_seq_one_letter_code
_entity_poly.pdbx_strand_id
1 'polypeptide(L)'
;MSKIIIQNGNQSKTIEQDNFPIRIGTDLNSDVLISGSLAQGLAATIDRIGDKYLLQITNQSIEVLMNGERLKGSHWIETGDEIHINNAIIEFNHDGNDLLLSVNDISEEQPTLFEKRQSDSIFDNKALRYIGACVSLLIIYFAFYFFTAKAVKIDVLDQLDKTLISDEVTVSISGGLFPKANIGGRYLLRSGSYAIEIKAPGYFIKYDEVINIDDGDSQDIDFELRRLPGQIKLITDPDFGDFYDEFDLFIDGSRFSSESCENKSDNCIKTLILEGPLLNAGEREIELRFDKYFPVKKKIFVEGKSETQEYSFDLEPAWADVSVISEPEGASIFNGDIKLGITPSNIQLIQGKNNLSLKKSGYKDFPIELDIVAQQSISLDSLTLSRLDIPLNIVTTPEGASVNINSLYRGLTPIEIMLEPLVDHELIVSKPGYKDINKRVNLDTIEGLSSEGKEREVYEYSLQAIFGQVSFIGTDGAKIYRAGDLIGVIPFDIEMISEQQLLQVKKDGLVSQEIKMTPNPNYPQKIEVNLLTEEQAVLAAIPKTLMTSQSQEMKLILPGSFIMGTPRRSQGRLSNENERLVEITKPFYIGTKEVTNNEFRAFKPKHTSGAEMFRELSNGMHPTVMVSWSDAAAYCNWLSQQESLMPAYENVDGQYKLKKPVTNGYRLPTEAEWEWVSRYNGGAGEQRYPWGDSMPPVEESGNYADESTESLLTNVLSDYWDGYPVTAPSGRFYPNLLGIYDLGGNVAEWVSDYYAVPTRQLRLVENDPSGPSEGTARVIKGSSWRDSSLTKLRFAFRDYGTQGRLDVGFRIARYTDVDNEKDENNN
;
A
#
# COMPACT_ATOMS: atom_id res chain seq x y z
N MET A 1 61.62 83.96 78.37
CA MET A 1 60.19 84.11 78.07
C MET A 1 59.70 85.22 78.94
N SER A 2 58.98 86.20 78.40
CA SER A 2 58.40 87.21 79.29
C SER A 2 57.05 86.77 79.80
N LYS A 3 56.73 87.21 81.00
CA LYS A 3 55.54 86.82 81.74
C LYS A 3 54.72 88.05 82.08
N ILE A 4 53.44 87.83 82.32
CA ILE A 4 52.59 88.86 82.93
C ILE A 4 52.34 88.47 84.37
N ILE A 5 52.61 89.39 85.29
CA ILE A 5 52.38 89.19 86.71
C ILE A 5 51.19 90.06 87.09
N ILE A 6 50.08 89.44 87.46
CA ILE A 6 48.92 90.15 88.02
C ILE A 6 49.11 90.17 89.53
N GLN A 7 49.13 91.36 90.13
CA GLN A 7 49.15 91.58 91.57
C GLN A 7 47.84 92.23 92.02
N ASN A 8 47.24 91.66 93.06
CA ASN A 8 46.15 92.26 93.82
C ASN A 8 46.54 92.18 95.31
N GLY A 9 46.95 93.31 95.87
CA GLY A 9 47.55 93.38 97.20
C GLY A 9 48.71 92.40 97.36
N ASN A 10 48.62 91.51 98.36
CA ASN A 10 49.66 90.52 98.66
C ASN A 10 49.54 89.22 97.82
N GLN A 11 48.59 89.12 96.90
CA GLN A 11 48.44 87.96 96.02
C GLN A 11 48.99 88.27 94.64
N SER A 12 49.92 87.43 94.16
CA SER A 12 50.46 87.51 92.80
C SER A 12 50.18 86.22 92.04
N LYS A 13 49.79 86.37 90.77
CA LYS A 13 49.62 85.28 89.80
C LYS A 13 50.44 85.59 88.55
N THR A 14 51.38 84.72 88.23
CA THR A 14 52.16 84.82 86.99
C THR A 14 51.46 84.03 85.89
N ILE A 15 51.18 84.69 84.76
CA ILE A 15 50.65 84.10 83.53
C ILE A 15 51.79 84.00 82.51
N GLU A 16 51.95 82.82 81.92
CA GLU A 16 52.99 82.52 80.94
C GLU A 16 52.51 82.70 79.49
N GLN A 17 53.47 82.73 78.56
CA GLN A 17 53.35 83.29 77.21
C GLN A 17 52.35 82.58 76.28
N ASP A 18 51.90 81.37 76.60
CA ASP A 18 50.96 80.61 75.75
C ASP A 18 49.48 80.97 76.00
N ASN A 19 49.19 81.84 76.98
CA ASN A 19 47.82 82.21 77.39
C ASN A 19 47.39 83.63 76.94
N PHE A 20 47.97 84.16 75.86
CA PHE A 20 47.51 85.42 75.26
C PHE A 20 46.32 85.19 74.30
N PRO A 21 45.42 86.18 74.13
CA PRO A 21 45.40 87.46 74.83
C PRO A 21 44.79 87.35 76.25
N ILE A 22 45.37 88.09 77.19
CA ILE A 22 44.88 88.16 78.58
C ILE A 22 43.58 88.95 78.61
N ARG A 23 42.57 88.40 79.31
CA ARG A 23 41.19 88.88 79.30
C ARG A 23 40.86 89.71 80.52
N ILE A 24 40.38 90.94 80.31
CA ILE A 24 39.90 91.84 81.36
C ILE A 24 38.41 92.07 81.16
N GLY A 25 37.60 91.66 82.13
CA GLY A 25 36.15 91.63 81.96
C GLY A 25 35.39 91.27 83.23
N THR A 26 34.07 91.34 83.12
CA THR A 26 33.14 91.09 84.23
C THR A 26 32.69 89.63 84.32
N ASP A 27 33.07 88.79 83.36
CA ASP A 27 32.70 87.38 83.30
C ASP A 27 33.75 86.44 83.93
N LEU A 28 33.28 85.28 84.39
CA LEU A 28 34.10 84.26 85.06
C LEU A 28 35.16 83.59 84.15
N ASN A 29 35.22 83.94 82.86
CA ASN A 29 36.26 83.49 81.92
C ASN A 29 37.35 84.56 81.69
N SER A 30 37.31 85.66 82.45
CA SER A 30 38.30 86.75 82.40
C SER A 30 39.46 86.46 83.37
N ASP A 31 40.69 86.66 82.90
CA ASP A 31 41.91 86.47 83.71
C ASP A 31 42.08 87.54 84.80
N VAL A 32 41.64 88.77 84.49
CA VAL A 32 41.40 89.85 85.45
C VAL A 32 39.90 90.09 85.50
N LEU A 33 39.26 89.51 86.51
CA LEU A 33 37.85 89.74 86.81
C LEU A 33 37.68 91.14 87.44
N ILE A 34 36.90 92.00 86.79
CA ILE A 34 36.57 93.35 87.27
C ILE A 34 35.10 93.46 87.67
N SER A 35 34.80 94.37 88.59
CA SER A 35 33.44 94.59 89.12
C SER A 35 32.50 95.11 88.03
N GLY A 36 31.36 94.43 87.83
CA GLY A 36 30.32 94.84 86.88
C GLY A 36 29.28 93.74 86.64
N SER A 37 28.35 93.96 85.69
CA SER A 37 27.33 92.97 85.37
C SER A 37 27.91 91.87 84.48
N LEU A 38 27.72 90.59 84.84
CA LEU A 38 28.11 89.42 84.03
C LEU A 38 27.67 89.50 82.56
N ALA A 39 26.59 90.24 82.26
CA ALA A 39 26.08 90.44 80.90
C ALA A 39 26.90 91.45 80.05
N GLN A 40 27.81 92.22 80.66
CA GLN A 40 28.73 93.12 79.96
C GLN A 40 29.93 92.36 79.35
N GLY A 41 30.33 91.25 80.00
CA GLY A 41 31.35 90.34 79.54
C GLY A 41 32.76 90.94 79.48
N LEU A 42 33.50 90.54 78.44
CA LEU A 42 34.88 90.93 78.16
C LEU A 42 35.01 92.39 77.70
N ALA A 43 35.65 93.23 78.51
CA ALA A 43 35.81 94.66 78.25
C ALA A 43 37.01 94.98 77.37
N ALA A 44 38.17 94.39 77.70
CA ALA A 44 39.41 94.58 76.98
C ALA A 44 40.27 93.32 76.98
N THR A 45 41.20 93.26 76.03
CA THR A 45 42.20 92.21 75.91
C THR A 45 43.58 92.81 75.79
N ILE A 46 44.56 92.25 76.47
CA ILE A 46 45.98 92.56 76.26
C ILE A 46 46.58 91.44 75.43
N ASP A 47 47.02 91.78 74.23
CA ASP A 47 47.79 90.88 73.36
C ASP A 47 49.25 91.34 73.31
N ARG A 48 50.11 90.52 72.72
CA ARG A 48 51.54 90.81 72.57
C ARG A 48 51.97 90.74 71.12
N ILE A 49 52.53 91.83 70.62
CA ILE A 49 53.02 91.93 69.24
C ILE A 49 54.51 92.29 69.30
N GLY A 50 55.35 91.29 69.08
CA GLY A 50 56.80 91.42 69.22
C GLY A 50 57.24 91.52 70.68
N ASP A 51 57.96 92.58 71.01
CA ASP A 51 58.43 92.92 72.37
C ASP A 51 57.48 93.85 73.13
N LYS A 52 56.41 94.35 72.50
CA LYS A 52 55.42 95.25 73.11
C LYS A 52 54.07 94.57 73.36
N TYR A 53 53.36 95.07 74.38
CA TYR A 53 51.99 94.67 74.70
C TYR A 53 51.00 95.70 74.14
N LEU A 54 49.94 95.21 73.49
CA LEU A 54 48.87 96.02 72.93
C LEU A 54 47.59 95.71 73.68
N LEU A 55 47.07 96.71 74.39
CA LEU A 55 45.70 96.69 74.87
C LEU A 55 44.75 96.96 73.71
N GLN A 56 43.67 96.18 73.60
CA GLN A 56 42.56 96.41 72.68
C GLN A 56 41.23 96.39 73.42
N ILE A 57 40.38 97.38 73.19
CA ILE A 57 39.02 97.41 73.74
C ILE A 57 38.12 96.53 72.88
N THR A 58 37.65 95.41 73.45
CA THR A 58 36.79 94.44 72.75
C THR A 58 35.32 94.84 72.77
N ASN A 59 34.87 95.55 73.81
CA ASN A 59 33.49 95.98 73.95
C ASN A 59 33.37 97.51 74.11
N GLN A 60 33.15 98.23 73.00
CA GLN A 60 33.02 99.69 73.00
C GLN A 60 31.80 100.25 73.76
N SER A 61 30.84 99.40 74.18
CA SER A 61 29.74 99.85 75.03
C SER A 61 30.15 100.08 76.48
N ILE A 62 31.27 99.49 76.90
CA ILE A 62 31.89 99.74 78.21
C ILE A 62 32.80 100.96 78.06
N GLU A 63 32.71 101.90 79.01
CA GLU A 63 33.62 103.04 79.03
C GLU A 63 34.94 102.61 79.67
N VAL A 64 36.02 102.86 78.94
CA VAL A 64 37.38 102.52 79.33
C VAL A 64 38.23 103.77 79.19
N LEU A 65 38.83 104.22 80.27
CA LEU A 65 39.70 105.39 80.29
C LEU A 65 41.15 104.93 80.43
N MET A 66 42.02 105.38 79.53
CA MET A 66 43.47 105.21 79.62
C MET A 66 44.08 106.56 80.04
N ASN A 67 44.80 106.60 81.16
CA ASN A 67 45.37 107.81 81.75
C ASN A 67 44.36 108.97 81.88
N GLY A 68 43.08 108.64 82.14
CA GLY A 68 41.97 109.60 82.27
C GLY A 68 41.24 109.98 80.97
N GLU A 69 41.72 109.59 79.79
CA GLU A 69 41.04 109.84 78.50
C GLU A 69 40.37 108.59 77.92
N ARG A 70 39.20 108.73 77.27
CA ARG A 70 38.43 107.56 76.80
C ARG A 70 39.08 106.87 75.60
N LEU A 71 39.54 105.64 75.82
CA LEU A 71 40.05 104.76 74.79
C LEU A 71 38.90 104.02 74.08
N LYS A 72 38.87 104.06 72.73
CA LYS A 72 37.86 103.37 71.90
C LYS A 72 38.44 102.30 70.97
N GLY A 73 39.76 102.12 70.97
CA GLY A 73 40.47 101.27 70.02
C GLY A 73 41.57 100.47 70.71
N SER A 74 42.80 100.61 70.21
CA SER A 74 43.97 99.92 70.76
C SER A 74 45.03 100.91 71.24
N HIS A 75 45.73 100.58 72.33
CA HIS A 75 46.82 101.37 72.90
C HIS A 75 48.03 100.49 73.20
N TRP A 76 49.24 100.97 72.89
CA TRP A 76 50.48 100.27 73.23
C TRP A 76 50.84 100.60 74.66
N ILE A 77 50.91 99.58 75.52
CA ILE A 77 51.09 99.78 76.96
C ILE A 77 52.52 100.23 77.25
N GLU A 78 52.68 101.34 77.96
CA GLU A 78 53.95 101.87 78.48
C GLU A 78 53.97 101.81 80.03
N THR A 79 55.15 101.99 80.64
CA THR A 79 55.30 101.94 82.11
C THR A 79 54.70 103.19 82.74
N GLY A 80 53.76 103.00 83.67
CA GLY A 80 52.98 104.07 84.28
C GLY A 80 51.66 104.35 83.59
N ASP A 81 51.29 103.59 82.55
CA ASP A 81 49.92 103.63 82.01
C ASP A 81 48.94 103.07 83.04
N GLU A 82 47.81 103.74 83.20
CA GLU A 82 46.74 103.37 84.12
C GLU A 82 45.42 103.27 83.34
N ILE A 83 44.68 102.17 83.51
CA ILE A 83 43.38 101.98 82.91
C ILE A 83 42.27 101.87 83.96
N HIS A 84 41.21 102.64 83.75
CA HIS A 84 39.99 102.58 84.56
C HIS A 84 38.90 101.90 83.74
N ILE A 85 38.35 100.81 84.27
CA ILE A 85 37.18 100.12 83.70
C ILE A 85 36.17 99.89 84.83
N ASN A 86 34.99 100.48 84.70
CA ASN A 86 34.01 100.59 85.79
C ASN A 86 34.69 101.21 87.04
N ASN A 87 34.75 100.46 88.15
CA ASN A 87 35.43 100.89 89.38
C ASN A 87 36.86 100.33 89.53
N ALA A 88 37.29 99.42 88.65
CA ALA A 88 38.60 98.80 88.75
C ALA A 88 39.67 99.68 88.11
N ILE A 89 40.76 99.90 88.84
CA ILE A 89 41.95 100.63 88.38
C ILE A 89 43.08 99.62 88.20
N ILE A 90 43.68 99.58 87.02
CA ILE A 90 44.80 98.69 86.70
C ILE A 90 45.98 99.54 86.24
N GLU A 91 47.04 99.56 87.03
CA GLU A 91 48.32 100.18 86.66
C GLU A 91 49.22 99.16 85.94
N PHE A 92 49.86 99.60 84.87
CA PHE A 92 50.80 98.83 84.07
C PHE A 92 52.23 99.30 84.29
N ASN A 93 53.13 98.39 84.66
CA ASN A 93 54.56 98.68 84.77
C ASN A 93 55.38 97.60 84.07
N HIS A 94 56.25 97.96 83.14
CA HIS A 94 57.21 96.98 82.57
C HIS A 94 58.40 96.80 83.51
N ASP A 95 58.73 95.54 83.81
CA ASP A 95 59.95 95.13 84.51
C ASP A 95 60.81 94.28 83.56
N GLY A 96 61.78 94.93 82.92
CA GLY A 96 62.54 94.33 81.81
C GLY A 96 61.66 94.05 80.60
N ASN A 97 61.39 92.77 80.31
CA ASN A 97 60.46 92.35 79.26
C ASN A 97 59.08 91.92 79.81
N ASP A 98 58.94 91.81 81.13
CA ASP A 98 57.72 91.34 81.81
C ASP A 98 56.79 92.53 82.06
N LEU A 99 55.48 92.30 82.04
CA LEU A 99 54.49 93.34 82.35
C LEU A 99 53.82 93.03 83.69
N LEU A 100 53.96 93.93 84.64
CA LEU A 100 53.29 93.91 85.93
C LEU A 100 51.94 94.63 85.79
N LEU A 101 50.86 93.96 86.16
CA LEU A 101 49.52 94.52 86.31
C LEU A 101 49.19 94.63 87.80
N SER A 102 49.14 95.83 88.34
CA SER A 102 48.66 96.09 89.69
C SER A 102 47.19 96.45 89.65
N VAL A 103 46.32 95.58 90.16
CA VAL A 103 44.86 95.75 90.12
C VAL A 103 44.35 96.17 91.49
N ASN A 104 43.68 97.33 91.55
CA ASN A 104 43.03 97.85 92.75
C ASN A 104 41.50 97.87 92.61
N ASP A 105 40.83 97.57 93.72
CA ASP A 105 39.36 97.56 93.94
C ASP A 105 38.55 96.54 93.12
N ILE A 106 38.75 95.25 93.43
CA ILE A 106 37.96 94.12 92.89
C ILE A 106 36.86 93.71 93.88
N SER A 107 35.64 93.52 93.37
CA SER A 107 34.45 93.00 94.06
C SER A 107 34.74 91.88 95.06
N GLU A 108 34.28 92.04 96.31
CA GLU A 108 34.59 91.16 97.46
C GLU A 108 34.12 89.69 97.31
N GLU A 109 33.29 89.37 96.31
CA GLU A 109 32.90 87.99 96.00
C GLU A 109 33.93 87.29 95.10
N GLN A 110 35.06 86.88 95.70
CA GLN A 110 36.00 85.87 95.18
C GLN A 110 35.82 84.53 95.92
N PRO A 111 35.16 83.51 95.33
CA PRO A 111 35.01 82.20 95.95
C PRO A 111 36.31 81.36 95.97
N THR A 112 37.11 81.60 97.02
CA THR A 112 37.85 80.59 97.81
C THR A 112 38.71 79.52 97.11
N LEU A 113 40.03 79.70 97.23
CA LEU A 113 41.04 78.63 97.24
C LEU A 113 41.29 78.16 98.69
N PHE A 114 40.70 77.06 99.15
CA PHE A 114 41.10 76.37 100.40
C PHE A 114 40.67 74.88 100.44
N GLU A 115 41.63 73.99 100.77
CA GLU A 115 41.38 72.56 101.07
C GLU A 115 41.45 72.27 102.58
N LYS A 116 40.56 71.42 103.14
CA LYS A 116 40.95 70.15 103.83
C LYS A 116 39.81 69.29 104.45
N ARG A 117 39.79 68.01 104.03
CA ARG A 117 39.65 66.72 104.78
C ARG A 117 38.33 66.17 105.35
N GLN A 118 38.21 64.84 105.15
CA GLN A 118 37.32 63.80 105.75
C GLN A 118 35.83 63.86 105.31
N SER A 119 35.14 62.80 104.89
CA SER A 119 35.45 61.37 104.61
C SER A 119 34.18 60.71 103.97
N ASP A 120 34.18 59.64 103.17
CA ASP A 120 35.24 58.71 102.71
C ASP A 120 34.91 58.02 101.34
N SER A 121 35.70 57.02 100.91
CA SER A 121 35.66 56.38 99.58
C SER A 121 34.52 55.37 99.35
N ILE A 122 33.91 55.42 98.15
CA ILE A 122 32.98 54.39 97.60
C ILE A 122 33.63 53.60 96.44
N PHE A 123 34.81 53.99 95.95
CA PHE A 123 35.33 53.56 94.64
C PHE A 123 36.49 52.54 94.63
N ASP A 124 36.95 52.03 95.78
CA ASP A 124 37.99 50.99 95.83
C ASP A 124 37.48 49.55 95.66
N ASN A 125 36.19 49.37 95.37
CA ASN A 125 35.66 48.05 95.02
C ASN A 125 35.97 47.72 93.54
N LYS A 126 36.81 46.71 93.29
CA LYS A 126 37.15 46.23 91.94
C LYS A 126 35.90 45.98 91.08
N ALA A 127 34.79 45.52 91.67
CA ALA A 127 33.54 45.32 90.96
C ALA A 127 32.97 46.62 90.37
N LEU A 128 32.97 47.74 91.11
CA LEU A 128 32.44 49.01 90.63
C LEU A 128 33.28 49.62 89.50
N ARG A 129 34.58 49.36 89.48
CA ARG A 129 35.46 49.84 88.40
C ARG A 129 35.18 49.13 87.07
N TYR A 130 34.87 47.83 87.11
CA TYR A 130 34.34 47.11 85.95
C TYR A 130 32.92 47.56 85.59
N ILE A 131 32.02 47.74 86.57
CA ILE A 131 30.64 48.21 86.31
C ILE A 131 30.64 49.60 85.66
N GLY A 132 31.44 50.56 86.15
CA GLY A 132 31.53 51.90 85.56
C GLY A 132 32.09 51.88 84.13
N ALA A 133 33.15 51.10 83.88
CA ALA A 133 33.70 50.92 82.53
C ALA A 133 32.68 50.22 81.61
N CYS A 134 31.98 49.19 82.09
CA CYS A 134 30.92 48.50 81.36
C CYS A 134 29.71 49.40 81.09
N VAL A 135 29.31 50.28 82.01
CA VAL A 135 28.20 51.22 81.80
C VAL A 135 28.57 52.29 80.79
N SER A 136 29.78 52.87 80.84
CA SER A 136 30.24 53.80 79.81
C SER A 136 30.40 53.12 78.44
N LEU A 137 30.92 51.89 78.39
CA LEU A 137 30.97 51.09 77.16
C LEU A 137 29.57 50.73 76.65
N LEU A 138 28.61 50.42 77.52
CA LEU A 138 27.20 50.19 77.17
C LEU A 138 26.55 51.45 76.60
N ILE A 139 26.75 52.62 77.21
CA ILE A 139 26.21 53.89 76.72
C ILE A 139 26.81 54.23 75.35
N ILE A 140 28.12 54.08 75.17
CA ILE A 140 28.79 54.29 73.88
C ILE A 140 28.31 53.27 72.84
N TYR A 141 28.18 51.99 73.21
CA TYR A 141 27.68 50.92 72.34
C TYR A 141 26.24 51.15 71.88
N PHE A 142 25.33 51.55 72.79
CA PHE A 142 23.95 51.87 72.45
C PHE A 142 23.81 53.19 71.70
N ALA A 143 24.57 54.23 72.05
CA ALA A 143 24.59 55.47 71.29
C ALA A 143 25.10 55.25 69.86
N PHE A 144 26.21 54.52 69.70
CA PHE A 144 26.73 54.13 68.39
C PHE A 144 25.73 53.28 67.60
N TYR A 145 25.03 52.34 68.25
CA TYR A 145 23.93 51.59 67.63
C TYR A 145 22.82 52.51 67.11
N PHE A 146 22.26 53.39 67.95
CA PHE A 146 21.16 54.28 67.54
C PHE A 146 21.57 55.31 66.47
N PHE A 147 22.80 55.81 66.48
CA PHE A 147 23.30 56.75 65.46
C PHE A 147 23.78 56.07 64.16
N THR A 148 23.90 54.74 64.11
CA THR A 148 24.38 54.02 62.91
C THR A 148 23.49 52.86 62.44
N ALA A 149 22.35 52.64 63.10
CA ALA A 149 21.32 51.74 62.62
C ALA A 149 20.48 52.38 61.50
N LYS A 150 20.03 51.55 60.57
CA LYS A 150 19.15 51.84 59.44
C LYS A 150 17.77 51.28 59.74
N ALA A 151 16.73 51.94 59.22
CA ALA A 151 15.35 51.54 59.44
C ALA A 151 14.89 50.57 58.33
N VAL A 152 14.70 49.30 58.67
CA VAL A 152 14.35 48.24 57.72
C VAL A 152 12.90 47.79 57.94
N LYS A 153 12.05 47.99 56.93
CA LYS A 153 10.71 47.38 56.89
C LYS A 153 10.81 45.99 56.26
N ILE A 154 10.03 45.06 56.79
CA ILE A 154 9.94 43.70 56.27
C ILE A 154 8.47 43.40 56.05
N ASP A 155 8.04 43.43 54.78
CA ASP A 155 6.69 43.03 54.39
C ASP A 155 6.71 41.56 53.98
N VAL A 156 5.67 40.82 54.36
CA VAL A 156 5.55 39.40 54.05
C VAL A 156 4.31 39.19 53.20
N LEU A 157 4.51 38.69 51.99
CA LEU A 157 3.50 38.60 50.94
C LEU A 157 3.13 37.14 50.66
N ASP A 158 1.89 36.89 50.29
CA ASP A 158 1.49 35.61 49.71
C ASP A 158 2.06 35.48 48.28
N GLN A 159 2.75 34.37 47.98
CA GLN A 159 3.33 34.17 46.65
C GLN A 159 2.28 34.21 45.52
N LEU A 160 1.05 33.75 45.79
CA LEU A 160 0.06 33.45 44.75
C LEU A 160 -0.80 34.65 44.37
N ASP A 161 -1.27 35.43 45.35
CA ASP A 161 -2.13 36.61 45.14
C ASP A 161 -1.43 37.96 45.43
N LYS A 162 -0.19 37.93 45.94
CA LYS A 162 0.62 39.11 46.31
C LYS A 162 0.01 40.00 47.41
N THR A 163 -0.93 39.49 48.19
CA THR A 163 -1.50 40.22 49.34
C THR A 163 -0.55 40.19 50.55
N LEU A 164 -0.66 41.21 51.42
CA LEU A 164 0.12 41.32 52.64
C LEU A 164 -0.41 40.35 53.70
N ILE A 165 0.44 39.45 54.19
CA ILE A 165 0.14 38.56 55.31
C ILE A 165 0.41 39.36 56.60
N SER A 166 -0.63 39.95 57.19
CA SER A 166 -0.53 40.75 58.42
C SER A 166 -0.65 39.94 59.70
N ASP A 167 -1.32 38.79 59.63
CA ASP A 167 -1.83 38.10 60.81
C ASP A 167 -0.85 36.99 61.25
N GLU A 168 -0.48 37.02 62.53
CA GLU A 168 0.38 36.04 63.22
C GLU A 168 1.77 35.78 62.60
N VAL A 169 2.24 36.64 61.68
CA VAL A 169 3.57 36.52 61.08
C VAL A 169 4.66 36.78 62.10
N THR A 170 5.52 35.78 62.31
CA THR A 170 6.69 35.87 63.19
C THR A 170 7.95 35.99 62.35
N VAL A 171 8.61 37.16 62.43
CA VAL A 171 9.91 37.43 61.80
C VAL A 171 11.01 37.43 62.86
N SER A 172 11.96 36.50 62.73
CA SER A 172 13.13 36.37 63.61
C SER A 172 14.41 36.73 62.85
N ILE A 173 15.19 37.68 63.38
CA ILE A 173 16.43 38.18 62.73
C ILE A 173 17.65 37.84 63.58
N SER A 174 18.58 37.09 62.99
CA SER A 174 19.81 36.59 63.62
C SER A 174 21.07 37.12 62.92
N GLY A 175 22.24 36.97 63.56
CA GLY A 175 23.49 37.61 63.11
C GLY A 175 23.69 39.03 63.64
N GLY A 176 24.88 39.61 63.44
CA GLY A 176 25.25 40.94 63.92
C GLY A 176 25.53 41.06 65.43
N LEU A 177 26.39 42.02 65.81
CA LEU A 177 26.82 42.29 67.20
C LEU A 177 25.88 43.19 68.02
N PHE A 178 24.74 43.60 67.44
CA PHE A 178 23.84 44.61 68.00
C PHE A 178 22.41 44.06 68.17
N PRO A 179 21.59 44.64 69.08
CA PRO A 179 20.17 44.30 69.18
C PRO A 179 19.42 44.61 67.87
N LYS A 180 18.24 44.00 67.70
CA LYS A 180 17.35 44.19 66.53
C LYS A 180 16.03 44.79 67.01
N ALA A 181 16.07 46.02 67.50
CA ALA A 181 14.88 46.66 68.04
C ALA A 181 13.84 46.87 66.91
N ASN A 182 12.64 46.31 67.07
CA ASN A 182 11.49 46.64 66.22
C ASN A 182 10.75 47.83 66.86
N ILE A 183 10.68 48.95 66.15
CA ILE A 183 10.03 50.18 66.62
C ILE A 183 9.10 50.66 65.50
N GLY A 184 7.79 50.72 65.78
CA GLY A 184 6.80 51.20 64.82
C GLY A 184 6.65 50.35 63.55
N GLY A 185 6.94 49.06 63.61
CA GLY A 185 6.86 48.15 62.45
C GLY A 185 8.12 48.11 61.58
N ARG A 186 9.24 48.68 62.05
CA ARG A 186 10.55 48.63 61.37
C ARG A 186 11.65 48.17 62.32
N TYR A 187 12.56 47.34 61.81
CA TYR A 187 13.72 46.86 62.53
C TYR A 187 14.89 47.84 62.40
N LEU A 188 15.54 48.16 63.51
CA LEU A 188 16.79 48.94 63.52
C LEU A 188 17.98 47.99 63.41
N LEU A 189 18.58 47.93 62.21
CA LEU A 189 19.71 47.06 61.86
C LEU A 189 20.87 47.90 61.33
N ARG A 190 22.12 47.55 61.63
CA ARG A 190 23.28 48.25 61.04
C ARG A 190 23.58 47.67 59.65
N SER A 191 24.37 48.37 58.84
CA SER A 191 24.82 47.81 57.56
C SER A 191 25.63 46.50 57.77
N GLY A 192 25.39 45.52 56.90
CA GLY A 192 25.90 44.15 57.03
C GLY A 192 24.85 43.06 56.76
N SER A 193 25.27 41.79 56.86
CA SER A 193 24.45 40.62 56.56
C SER A 193 23.78 40.03 57.80
N TYR A 194 22.49 39.70 57.69
CA TYR A 194 21.68 39.06 58.74
C TYR A 194 20.93 37.86 58.18
N ALA A 195 20.75 36.82 58.98
CA ALA A 195 19.94 35.66 58.60
C ALA A 195 18.51 35.81 59.18
N ILE A 196 17.50 35.63 58.33
CA ILE A 196 16.09 35.81 58.66
C ILE A 196 15.32 34.49 58.61
N GLU A 197 14.46 34.28 59.60
CA GLU A 197 13.48 33.19 59.64
C GLU A 197 12.07 33.80 59.72
N ILE A 198 11.19 33.38 58.82
CA ILE A 198 9.81 33.88 58.69
C ILE A 198 8.84 32.70 58.81
N LYS A 199 7.88 32.84 59.74
CA LYS A 199 6.81 31.87 60.01
C LYS A 199 5.46 32.55 59.89
N ALA A 200 4.52 31.93 59.17
CA ALA A 200 3.12 32.31 59.13
C ALA A 200 2.25 31.03 59.12
N PRO A 201 1.13 30.96 59.88
CA PRO A 201 0.24 29.80 59.86
C PRO A 201 -0.30 29.51 58.45
N GLY A 202 -0.30 28.24 58.02
CA GLY A 202 -0.73 27.86 56.66
C GLY A 202 0.31 28.10 55.56
N TYR A 203 1.53 28.56 55.88
CA TYR A 203 2.62 28.77 54.91
C TYR A 203 3.85 27.91 55.21
N PHE A 204 4.63 27.60 54.17
CA PHE A 204 5.96 27.03 54.33
C PHE A 204 6.88 28.00 55.07
N ILE A 205 7.56 27.51 56.11
CA ILE A 205 8.58 28.27 56.85
C ILE A 205 9.72 28.63 55.91
N LYS A 206 10.13 29.90 55.91
CA LYS A 206 11.28 30.39 55.15
C LYS A 206 12.43 30.65 56.13
N TYR A 207 13.54 29.94 55.96
CA TYR A 207 14.68 29.90 56.89
C TYR A 207 16.00 30.15 56.14
N ASP A 208 17.04 30.56 56.88
CA ASP A 208 18.41 30.82 56.40
C ASP A 208 18.56 31.79 55.20
N GLU A 209 17.53 32.60 54.91
CA GLU A 209 17.62 33.71 53.96
C GLU A 209 18.56 34.80 54.49
N VAL A 210 19.42 35.36 53.63
CA VAL A 210 20.41 36.37 54.03
C VAL A 210 20.02 37.75 53.48
N ILE A 211 19.57 38.65 54.37
CA ILE A 211 19.39 40.06 54.03
C ILE A 211 20.70 40.82 54.20
N ASN A 212 21.03 41.66 53.22
CA ASN A 212 22.16 42.56 53.26
C ASN A 212 21.66 43.99 53.40
N ILE A 213 21.96 44.62 54.54
CA ILE A 213 21.59 46.01 54.82
C ILE A 213 22.70 46.92 54.30
N ASP A 214 22.37 47.80 53.35
CA ASP A 214 23.30 48.80 52.82
C ASP A 214 23.42 50.06 53.73
N ASP A 215 24.23 51.03 53.29
CA ASP A 215 24.47 52.29 54.03
C ASP A 215 23.38 53.38 53.80
N GLY A 216 22.27 53.06 53.13
CA GLY A 216 21.08 53.91 53.00
C GLY A 216 20.26 54.01 54.29
N ASP A 217 19.56 55.12 54.49
CA ASP A 217 18.89 55.42 55.78
C ASP A 217 17.61 54.63 56.05
N SER A 218 17.00 54.09 54.99
CA SER A 218 15.78 53.28 55.05
C SER A 218 15.76 52.26 53.91
N GLN A 219 15.32 51.04 54.19
CA GLN A 219 15.12 49.97 53.21
C GLN A 219 13.77 49.27 53.49
N ASP A 220 13.07 48.89 52.42
CA ASP A 220 11.90 48.02 52.49
C ASP A 220 12.26 46.70 51.77
N ILE A 221 12.01 45.56 52.41
CA ILE A 221 12.38 44.23 51.91
C ILE A 221 11.15 43.31 51.94
N ASP A 222 10.74 42.82 50.77
CA ASP A 222 9.54 42.00 50.62
C ASP A 222 9.90 40.51 50.58
N PHE A 223 9.16 39.69 51.34
CA PHE A 223 9.31 38.25 51.37
C PHE A 223 8.05 37.52 50.94
N GLU A 224 8.12 36.81 49.82
CA GLU A 224 7.06 35.90 49.41
C GLU A 224 7.13 34.57 50.18
N LEU A 225 6.01 34.20 50.81
CA LEU A 225 5.77 32.89 51.41
C LEU A 225 4.85 32.05 50.52
N ARG A 226 5.13 30.75 50.47
CA ARG A 226 4.33 29.78 49.72
C ARG A 226 3.30 29.14 50.64
N ARG A 227 2.03 29.12 50.26
CA ARG A 227 0.99 28.39 51.00
C ARG A 227 1.36 26.91 51.12
N LEU A 228 1.05 26.29 52.25
CA LEU A 228 1.07 24.83 52.38
C LEU A 228 0.04 24.20 51.41
N PRO A 229 0.22 22.94 50.99
CA PRO A 229 -0.78 22.22 50.22
C PRO A 229 -2.15 22.18 50.93
N GLY A 230 -3.22 22.17 50.14
CA GLY A 230 -4.59 21.95 50.61
C GLY A 230 -5.06 20.55 50.21
N GLN A 231 -6.02 20.00 50.93
CA GLN A 231 -6.60 18.69 50.65
C GLN A 231 -7.89 18.85 49.84
N ILE A 232 -8.05 18.07 48.76
CA ILE A 232 -9.30 18.09 47.99
C ILE A 232 -10.06 16.77 48.12
N LYS A 233 -11.37 16.86 48.34
CA LYS A 233 -12.26 15.70 48.40
C LYS A 233 -13.17 15.68 47.17
N LEU A 234 -13.25 14.53 46.53
CA LEU A 234 -14.00 14.32 45.29
C LEU A 234 -15.32 13.62 45.61
N ILE A 235 -16.42 14.13 45.09
CA ILE A 235 -17.79 13.59 45.25
C ILE A 235 -18.35 13.34 43.85
N THR A 236 -19.08 12.24 43.65
CA THR A 236 -19.63 11.85 42.34
C THR A 236 -21.16 11.71 42.37
N ASP A 237 -21.82 11.90 41.23
CA ASP A 237 -23.22 11.54 41.01
C ASP A 237 -23.35 10.71 39.72
N PRO A 238 -23.78 9.42 39.76
CA PRO A 238 -24.13 8.65 40.96
C PRO A 238 -22.96 8.49 41.93
N ASP A 239 -23.28 8.41 43.22
CA ASP A 239 -22.29 8.25 44.28
C ASP A 239 -21.69 6.84 44.25
N PHE A 240 -20.40 6.75 43.90
CA PHE A 240 -19.62 5.53 43.96
C PHE A 240 -19.07 5.23 45.37
N GLY A 241 -19.35 6.07 46.37
CA GLY A 241 -18.98 5.84 47.77
C GLY A 241 -17.49 5.57 47.96
N ASP A 242 -17.16 4.55 48.77
CA ASP A 242 -15.78 4.14 49.02
C ASP A 242 -15.14 3.32 47.88
N PHE A 243 -15.82 3.10 46.74
CA PHE A 243 -15.36 2.26 45.64
C PHE A 243 -14.41 3.01 44.67
N TYR A 244 -13.32 3.56 45.22
CA TYR A 244 -12.27 4.27 44.49
C TYR A 244 -11.42 3.41 43.53
N ASP A 245 -11.74 2.13 43.38
CA ASP A 245 -11.16 1.24 42.35
C ASP A 245 -11.79 1.45 40.97
N GLU A 246 -12.91 2.17 40.86
CA GLU A 246 -13.71 2.28 39.64
C GLU A 246 -13.34 3.48 38.74
N PHE A 247 -12.36 4.31 39.13
CA PHE A 247 -11.88 5.42 38.29
C PHE A 247 -10.39 5.74 38.38
N ASP A 248 -9.88 6.25 37.27
CA ASP A 248 -8.58 6.91 37.21
C ASP A 248 -8.70 8.42 37.45
N LEU A 249 -7.96 8.91 38.45
CA LEU A 249 -7.77 10.32 38.72
C LEU A 249 -6.58 10.87 37.91
N PHE A 250 -6.80 11.98 37.21
CA PHE A 250 -5.77 12.76 36.54
C PHE A 250 -5.77 14.20 37.09
N ILE A 251 -4.58 14.76 37.31
CA ILE A 251 -4.37 16.11 37.83
C ILE A 251 -3.39 16.82 36.89
N ASP A 252 -3.80 17.96 36.36
CA ASP A 252 -3.05 18.76 35.37
C ASP A 252 -2.55 17.91 34.18
N GLY A 253 -3.38 16.96 33.75
CA GLY A 253 -3.11 16.02 32.65
C GLY A 253 -2.23 14.81 33.00
N SER A 254 -1.69 14.74 34.21
CA SER A 254 -0.88 13.60 34.69
C SER A 254 -1.73 12.63 35.51
N ARG A 255 -1.61 11.31 35.28
CA ARG A 255 -2.33 10.31 36.11
C ARG A 255 -1.82 10.42 37.55
N PHE A 256 -2.73 10.57 38.50
CA PHE A 256 -2.38 10.68 39.90
C PHE A 256 -1.87 9.33 40.41
N SER A 257 -0.55 9.21 40.51
CA SER A 257 0.14 8.10 41.14
C SER A 257 1.01 8.67 42.26
N SER A 258 0.71 8.35 43.50
CA SER A 258 1.41 8.93 44.64
C SER A 258 2.79 8.30 44.79
N GLU A 259 3.84 9.05 44.45
CA GLU A 259 5.25 8.67 44.66
C GLU A 259 5.58 8.36 46.14
N SER A 260 4.71 8.78 47.07
CA SER A 260 4.77 8.52 48.51
C SER A 260 4.35 7.11 48.96
N CYS A 261 3.85 6.23 48.06
CA CYS A 261 3.52 4.85 48.40
C CYS A 261 4.71 3.89 48.12
N GLU A 262 5.64 3.78 49.06
CA GLU A 262 6.91 3.01 48.93
C GLU A 262 6.74 1.56 48.43
N ASN A 263 5.60 0.91 48.69
CA ASN A 263 5.34 -0.49 48.33
C ASN A 263 4.36 -0.71 47.15
N LYS A 264 3.86 0.34 46.50
CA LYS A 264 2.91 0.26 45.36
C LYS A 264 1.72 -0.71 45.57
N SER A 265 1.25 -0.88 46.80
CA SER A 265 0.05 -1.67 47.08
C SER A 265 -1.19 -0.84 46.79
N ASP A 266 -2.17 -1.40 46.08
CA ASP A 266 -3.40 -0.69 45.70
C ASP A 266 -4.10 -0.04 46.89
N ASN A 267 -4.05 -0.69 48.06
CA ASN A 267 -4.59 -0.15 49.31
C ASN A 267 -4.01 1.23 49.72
N CYS A 268 -2.74 1.50 49.43
CA CYS A 268 -2.12 2.79 49.76
C CYS A 268 -2.69 3.92 48.90
N ILE A 269 -2.88 3.66 47.60
CA ILE A 269 -3.52 4.60 46.67
C ILE A 269 -4.98 4.81 47.06
N LYS A 270 -5.73 3.74 47.40
CA LYS A 270 -7.11 3.84 47.89
C LYS A 270 -7.22 4.76 49.11
N THR A 271 -6.35 4.61 50.12
CA THR A 271 -6.36 5.50 51.30
C THR A 271 -6.06 6.95 50.95
N LEU A 272 -5.13 7.23 50.01
CA LEU A 272 -4.86 8.59 49.55
C LEU A 272 -6.00 9.22 48.72
N ILE A 273 -6.81 8.42 48.02
CA ILE A 273 -7.99 8.92 47.30
C ILE A 273 -9.17 9.12 48.27
N LEU A 274 -9.36 8.22 49.25
CA LEU A 274 -10.34 8.31 50.34
C LEU A 274 -10.19 9.59 51.18
N GLU A 275 -8.97 9.91 51.62
CA GLU A 275 -8.71 11.14 52.37
C GLU A 275 -8.61 12.37 51.44
N GLY A 276 -8.33 12.14 50.16
CA GLY A 276 -8.20 13.18 49.14
C GLY A 276 -6.77 13.69 48.98
N PRO A 277 -6.30 13.96 47.73
CA PRO A 277 -4.92 14.32 47.49
C PRO A 277 -4.56 15.70 48.04
N LEU A 278 -3.38 15.81 48.64
CA LEU A 278 -2.74 17.07 49.03
C LEU A 278 -2.13 17.75 47.80
N LEU A 279 -2.72 18.86 47.38
CA LEU A 279 -2.31 19.63 46.21
C LEU A 279 -1.76 20.99 46.62
N ASN A 280 -0.68 21.42 45.95
CA ASN A 280 -0.20 22.79 46.07
C ASN A 280 -1.33 23.79 45.72
N ALA A 281 -1.34 24.97 46.34
CA ALA A 281 -2.34 26.00 46.06
C ALA A 281 -2.34 26.50 44.60
N GLY A 282 -3.48 27.00 44.12
CA GLY A 282 -3.71 27.54 42.77
C GLY A 282 -4.67 26.71 41.92
N GLU A 283 -4.83 27.10 40.65
CA GLU A 283 -5.69 26.39 39.69
C GLU A 283 -5.16 24.99 39.37
N ARG A 284 -6.07 24.00 39.36
CA ARG A 284 -5.81 22.61 38.95
C ARG A 284 -6.89 22.13 37.99
N GLU A 285 -6.53 21.36 36.98
CA GLU A 285 -7.48 20.59 36.17
C GLU A 285 -7.58 19.18 36.73
N ILE A 286 -8.77 18.81 37.23
CA ILE A 286 -9.09 17.44 37.65
C ILE A 286 -9.86 16.75 36.52
N GLU A 287 -9.42 15.55 36.16
CA GLU A 287 -10.11 14.67 35.22
C GLU A 287 -10.34 13.31 35.90
N LEU A 288 -11.58 12.83 35.88
CA LEU A 288 -11.95 11.50 36.36
C LEU A 288 -12.36 10.64 35.16
N ARG A 289 -11.84 9.40 35.07
CA ARG A 289 -12.17 8.44 34.01
C ARG A 289 -12.68 7.14 34.59
N PHE A 290 -13.88 6.73 34.20
CA PHE A 290 -14.52 5.48 34.62
C PHE A 290 -14.73 4.59 33.40
N ASP A 291 -14.69 3.27 33.57
CA ASP A 291 -14.87 2.30 32.46
C ASP A 291 -16.25 2.40 31.77
N LYS A 292 -17.26 2.90 32.49
CA LYS A 292 -18.67 2.98 32.03
C LYS A 292 -19.23 4.40 31.88
N TYR A 293 -18.43 5.45 32.10
CA TYR A 293 -18.92 6.83 32.05
C TYR A 293 -18.02 7.70 31.18
N PHE A 294 -18.55 8.81 30.67
CA PHE A 294 -17.73 9.78 29.94
C PHE A 294 -16.67 10.40 30.88
N PRO A 295 -15.42 10.59 30.43
CA PRO A 295 -14.42 11.34 31.17
C PRO A 295 -14.91 12.74 31.55
N VAL A 296 -15.01 13.02 32.84
CA VAL A 296 -15.43 14.33 33.36
C VAL A 296 -14.21 15.17 33.70
N LYS A 297 -14.17 16.42 33.22
CA LYS A 297 -13.11 17.39 33.48
C LYS A 297 -13.64 18.60 34.21
N LYS A 298 -12.98 19.02 35.29
CA LYS A 298 -13.34 20.19 36.08
C LYS A 298 -12.09 20.96 36.50
N LYS A 299 -12.06 22.25 36.19
CA LYS A 299 -11.05 23.16 36.76
C LYS A 299 -11.50 23.58 38.16
N ILE A 300 -10.59 23.47 39.11
CA ILE A 300 -10.78 23.82 40.52
C ILE A 300 -9.68 24.80 40.96
N PHE A 301 -9.88 25.46 42.09
CA PHE A 301 -8.89 26.34 42.69
C PHE A 301 -8.59 25.89 44.12
N VAL A 302 -7.39 25.38 44.34
CA VAL A 302 -6.94 24.89 45.64
C VAL A 302 -6.47 26.09 46.47
N GLU A 303 -7.15 26.38 47.58
CA GLU A 303 -6.84 27.50 48.46
C GLU A 303 -5.50 27.28 49.17
N GLY A 304 -5.19 26.04 49.56
CA GLY A 304 -3.96 25.66 50.27
C GLY A 304 -4.12 25.72 51.78
N LYS A 305 -3.06 26.16 52.47
CA LYS A 305 -3.03 26.45 53.92
C LYS A 305 -3.39 25.26 54.84
N SER A 306 -3.30 24.04 54.33
CA SER A 306 -3.80 22.81 54.97
C SER A 306 -5.32 22.79 55.20
N GLU A 307 -6.09 23.56 54.43
CA GLU A 307 -7.55 23.49 54.40
C GLU A 307 -8.05 22.34 53.50
N THR A 308 -9.28 21.90 53.74
CA THR A 308 -9.95 20.85 52.95
C THR A 308 -11.11 21.42 52.13
N GLN A 309 -11.17 21.12 50.83
CA GLN A 309 -12.20 21.62 49.91
C GLN A 309 -12.91 20.44 49.20
N GLU A 310 -14.25 20.47 49.13
CA GLU A 310 -15.04 19.43 48.46
C GLU A 310 -15.49 19.86 47.05
N TYR A 311 -15.43 18.95 46.07
CA TYR A 311 -15.87 19.18 44.68
C TYR A 311 -16.71 18.02 44.14
N SER A 312 -17.90 18.32 43.62
CA SER A 312 -18.80 17.35 42.97
C SER A 312 -18.51 17.17 41.48
N PHE A 313 -18.79 15.98 40.95
CA PHE A 313 -18.62 15.58 39.55
C PHE A 313 -19.81 14.73 39.10
N ASP A 314 -20.61 15.26 38.18
CA ASP A 314 -21.76 14.55 37.63
C ASP A 314 -21.29 13.66 36.46
N LEU A 315 -21.68 12.39 36.45
CA LEU A 315 -21.15 11.36 35.55
C LEU A 315 -22.21 10.89 34.55
N GLU A 316 -21.98 11.15 33.27
CA GLU A 316 -22.86 10.70 32.19
C GLU A 316 -22.56 9.25 31.79
N PRO A 317 -23.54 8.32 31.80
CA PRO A 317 -23.32 6.95 31.34
C PRO A 317 -22.89 6.89 29.88
N ALA A 318 -21.80 6.16 29.63
CA ALA A 318 -21.21 5.93 28.31
C ALA A 318 -21.54 4.53 27.75
N TRP A 319 -22.63 3.91 28.21
CA TRP A 319 -23.10 2.58 27.77
C TRP A 319 -24.58 2.60 27.40
N ALA A 320 -25.05 1.52 26.77
CA ALA A 320 -26.46 1.24 26.53
C ALA A 320 -26.79 -0.24 26.81
N ASP A 321 -28.04 -0.52 27.16
CA ASP A 321 -28.56 -1.88 27.28
C ASP A 321 -28.85 -2.48 25.90
N VAL A 322 -28.38 -3.70 25.66
CA VAL A 322 -28.63 -4.47 24.45
C VAL A 322 -29.32 -5.79 24.82
N SER A 323 -30.56 -5.97 24.34
CA SER A 323 -31.28 -7.24 24.43
C SER A 323 -30.84 -8.18 23.31
N VAL A 324 -30.34 -9.36 23.67
CA VAL A 324 -29.83 -10.37 22.75
C VAL A 324 -30.57 -11.69 22.95
N ILE A 325 -31.22 -12.17 21.88
CA ILE A 325 -31.99 -13.41 21.83
C ILE A 325 -31.41 -14.27 20.69
N SER A 326 -31.36 -15.60 20.88
CA SER A 326 -30.91 -16.53 19.83
C SER A 326 -31.83 -17.73 19.72
N GLU A 327 -31.86 -18.34 18.54
CA GLU A 327 -32.54 -19.60 18.28
C GLU A 327 -31.53 -20.67 17.84
N PRO A 328 -31.31 -21.75 18.62
CA PRO A 328 -31.88 -22.00 19.95
C PRO A 328 -31.33 -21.05 21.03
N GLU A 329 -32.11 -20.91 22.12
CA GLU A 329 -31.69 -20.20 23.33
C GLU A 329 -30.52 -20.89 24.03
N GLY A 330 -29.89 -20.22 24.99
CA GLY A 330 -28.78 -20.78 25.77
C GLY A 330 -27.43 -20.72 25.04
N ALA A 331 -27.18 -19.68 24.25
CA ALA A 331 -25.89 -19.38 23.65
C ALA A 331 -25.12 -18.39 24.52
N SER A 332 -23.83 -18.64 24.78
CA SER A 332 -23.00 -17.74 25.58
C SER A 332 -22.62 -16.50 24.77
N ILE A 333 -22.83 -15.32 25.33
CA ILE A 333 -22.51 -14.03 24.70
C ILE A 333 -21.12 -13.59 25.16
N PHE A 334 -20.23 -13.29 24.23
CA PHE A 334 -18.88 -12.79 24.49
C PHE A 334 -18.64 -11.44 23.80
N ASN A 335 -17.81 -10.58 24.38
CA ASN A 335 -17.20 -9.41 23.73
C ASN A 335 -15.67 -9.56 23.89
N GLY A 336 -14.97 -9.82 22.79
CA GLY A 336 -13.62 -10.41 22.86
C GLY A 336 -13.63 -11.73 23.65
N ASP A 337 -12.73 -11.85 24.63
CA ASP A 337 -12.65 -13.02 25.54
C ASP A 337 -13.60 -12.93 26.75
N ILE A 338 -14.26 -11.79 26.98
CA ILE A 338 -15.09 -11.56 28.16
C ILE A 338 -16.50 -12.11 27.91
N LYS A 339 -16.93 -13.07 28.72
CA LYS A 339 -18.31 -13.58 28.70
C LYS A 339 -19.26 -12.60 29.41
N LEU A 340 -20.21 -12.05 28.67
CA LEU A 340 -21.20 -11.08 29.15
C LEU A 340 -22.50 -11.72 29.65
N GLY A 341 -22.88 -12.89 29.11
CA GLY A 341 -24.16 -13.51 29.45
C GLY A 341 -24.45 -14.81 28.71
N ILE A 342 -25.73 -15.22 28.74
CA ILE A 342 -26.27 -16.36 27.99
C ILE A 342 -27.66 -15.95 27.46
N THR A 343 -27.95 -16.18 26.19
CA THR A 343 -29.24 -15.79 25.58
C THR A 343 -30.44 -16.58 26.14
N PRO A 344 -31.63 -15.97 26.27
CA PRO A 344 -31.91 -14.53 26.11
C PRO A 344 -31.38 -13.70 27.30
N SER A 345 -30.71 -12.57 27.02
CA SER A 345 -30.14 -11.71 28.06
C SER A 345 -30.04 -10.26 27.62
N ASN A 346 -30.24 -9.35 28.57
CA ASN A 346 -29.88 -7.94 28.45
C ASN A 346 -28.44 -7.77 28.96
N ILE A 347 -27.58 -7.16 28.13
CA ILE A 347 -26.18 -6.87 28.45
C ILE A 347 -25.89 -5.38 28.28
N GLN A 348 -24.95 -4.84 29.05
CA GLN A 348 -24.51 -3.45 28.91
C GLN A 348 -23.25 -3.39 28.04
N LEU A 349 -23.27 -2.54 27.02
CA LEU A 349 -22.11 -2.30 26.14
C LEU A 349 -21.74 -0.82 26.16
N ILE A 350 -20.44 -0.55 26.25
CA ILE A 350 -19.89 0.80 26.11
C ILE A 350 -20.12 1.34 24.70
N GLN A 351 -20.20 2.65 24.56
CA GLN A 351 -20.42 3.33 23.28
C GLN A 351 -19.33 3.04 22.24
N GLY A 352 -19.70 3.21 20.96
CA GLY A 352 -18.87 2.90 19.81
C GLY A 352 -18.95 1.42 19.41
N LYS A 353 -17.97 0.98 18.62
CA LYS A 353 -17.98 -0.34 17.98
C LYS A 353 -17.67 -1.47 18.95
N ASN A 354 -18.62 -2.39 19.09
CA ASN A 354 -18.52 -3.60 19.88
C ASN A 354 -18.69 -4.83 18.97
N ASN A 355 -17.79 -5.80 19.13
CA ASN A 355 -17.78 -7.02 18.33
C ASN A 355 -18.11 -8.21 19.25
N LEU A 356 -19.38 -8.59 19.26
CA LEU A 356 -19.85 -9.73 20.04
C LEU A 356 -19.65 -11.04 19.28
N SER A 357 -19.60 -12.15 20.00
CA SER A 357 -19.82 -13.48 19.45
C SER A 357 -20.77 -14.30 20.32
N LEU A 358 -21.74 -14.96 19.70
CA LEU A 358 -22.56 -15.99 20.33
C LEU A 358 -21.93 -17.36 20.10
N LYS A 359 -21.73 -18.11 21.18
CA LYS A 359 -21.13 -19.45 21.12
C LYS A 359 -22.01 -20.48 21.83
N LYS A 360 -22.28 -21.60 21.16
CA LYS A 360 -23.09 -22.71 21.69
C LYS A 360 -22.54 -24.04 21.17
N SER A 361 -22.44 -25.06 22.05
CA SER A 361 -22.02 -26.41 21.63
C SER A 361 -22.88 -26.91 20.47
N GLY A 362 -22.24 -27.42 19.42
CA GLY A 362 -22.91 -27.95 18.23
C GLY A 362 -23.33 -26.89 17.19
N TYR A 363 -22.99 -25.61 17.43
CA TYR A 363 -23.32 -24.49 16.55
C TYR A 363 -22.07 -23.69 16.17
N LYS A 364 -22.13 -23.05 15.00
CA LYS A 364 -21.10 -22.13 14.50
C LYS A 364 -21.12 -20.85 15.34
N ASP A 365 -19.94 -20.31 15.66
CA ASP A 365 -19.81 -19.01 16.33
C ASP A 365 -20.49 -17.93 15.45
N PHE A 366 -21.42 -17.17 16.03
CA PHE A 366 -22.17 -16.13 15.32
C PHE A 366 -21.67 -14.74 15.74
N PRO A 367 -20.93 -14.01 14.88
CA PRO A 367 -20.43 -12.68 15.19
C PRO A 367 -21.53 -11.61 15.05
N ILE A 368 -21.48 -10.57 15.88
CA ILE A 368 -22.38 -9.42 15.81
C ILE A 368 -21.53 -8.15 15.95
N GLU A 369 -21.52 -7.29 14.94
CA GLU A 369 -20.92 -5.94 15.04
C GLU A 369 -22.03 -4.94 15.37
N LEU A 370 -21.87 -4.17 16.45
CA LEU A 370 -22.81 -3.14 16.88
C LEU A 370 -22.07 -1.82 17.07
N ASP A 371 -22.65 -0.72 16.57
CA ASP A 371 -22.20 0.64 16.90
C ASP A 371 -23.14 1.21 17.96
N ILE A 372 -22.65 1.30 19.20
CA ILE A 372 -23.46 1.60 20.37
C ILE A 372 -23.49 3.12 20.61
N VAL A 373 -24.68 3.70 20.63
CA VAL A 373 -24.92 5.07 21.09
C VAL A 373 -25.25 5.02 22.58
N ALA A 374 -24.51 5.78 23.40
CA ALA A 374 -24.74 5.82 24.84
C ALA A 374 -26.21 6.15 25.18
N GLN A 375 -26.76 5.50 26.21
CA GLN A 375 -28.11 5.67 26.73
C GLN A 375 -29.27 5.32 25.74
N GLN A 376 -28.96 4.85 24.53
CA GLN A 376 -29.95 4.38 23.56
C GLN A 376 -30.04 2.85 23.57
N SER A 377 -31.01 2.29 24.31
CA SER A 377 -31.22 0.84 24.37
C SER A 377 -31.52 0.23 23.00
N ILE A 378 -30.93 -0.92 22.71
CA ILE A 378 -31.09 -1.67 21.45
C ILE A 378 -31.73 -3.03 21.77
N SER A 379 -32.69 -3.46 20.96
CA SER A 379 -33.15 -4.85 20.96
C SER A 379 -32.80 -5.47 19.61
N LEU A 380 -32.06 -6.57 19.63
CA LEU A 380 -31.80 -7.36 18.43
C LEU A 380 -33.00 -8.26 18.14
N ASP A 381 -33.22 -8.54 16.85
CA ASP A 381 -34.11 -9.62 16.43
C ASP A 381 -33.54 -10.99 16.85
N SER A 382 -34.37 -12.04 16.86
CA SER A 382 -33.92 -13.38 17.22
C SER A 382 -32.84 -13.91 16.27
N LEU A 383 -31.66 -14.21 16.79
CA LEU A 383 -30.50 -14.62 16.00
C LEU A 383 -30.45 -16.15 15.85
N THR A 384 -30.83 -16.66 14.67
CA THR A 384 -30.79 -18.09 14.37
C THR A 384 -29.35 -18.59 14.18
N LEU A 385 -28.93 -19.54 15.01
CA LEU A 385 -27.59 -20.14 14.96
C LEU A 385 -27.58 -21.35 14.01
N SER A 386 -26.64 -21.39 13.08
CA SER A 386 -26.39 -22.56 12.23
C SER A 386 -25.61 -23.64 12.97
N ARG A 387 -25.92 -24.92 12.73
CA ARG A 387 -25.17 -26.04 13.32
C ARG A 387 -23.74 -26.13 12.78
N LEU A 388 -22.85 -26.77 13.54
CA LEU A 388 -21.53 -27.20 13.05
C LEU A 388 -21.70 -28.30 11.99
N ASP A 389 -20.89 -28.22 10.94
CA ASP A 389 -20.87 -29.23 9.89
C ASP A 389 -20.18 -30.50 10.40
N ILE A 390 -20.58 -31.64 9.87
CA ILE A 390 -20.18 -32.99 10.28
C ILE A 390 -19.32 -33.64 9.20
N PRO A 391 -18.19 -34.29 9.56
CA PRO A 391 -17.42 -35.08 8.61
C PRO A 391 -18.17 -36.36 8.22
N LEU A 392 -18.46 -36.47 6.93
CA LEU A 392 -18.97 -37.66 6.26
C LEU A 392 -17.86 -38.25 5.39
N ASN A 393 -17.41 -39.46 5.70
CA ASN A 393 -16.45 -40.21 4.88
C ASN A 393 -17.17 -41.19 3.95
N ILE A 394 -16.83 -41.17 2.66
CA ILE A 394 -17.46 -42.00 1.63
C ILE A 394 -16.38 -42.84 0.93
N VAL A 395 -16.52 -44.15 1.00
CA VAL A 395 -15.57 -45.14 0.48
C VAL A 395 -16.28 -46.03 -0.52
N THR A 396 -15.61 -46.38 -1.63
CA THR A 396 -16.16 -47.33 -2.61
C THR A 396 -15.20 -48.44 -2.95
N THR A 397 -15.76 -49.59 -3.31
CA THR A 397 -15.02 -50.70 -3.92
C THR A 397 -15.57 -50.94 -5.34
N PRO A 398 -14.78 -50.71 -6.40
CA PRO A 398 -13.45 -50.09 -6.42
C PRO A 398 -13.45 -48.60 -6.06
N GLU A 399 -12.29 -48.10 -5.62
CA GLU A 399 -12.04 -46.68 -5.31
C GLU A 399 -12.04 -45.79 -6.56
N GLY A 400 -11.99 -44.47 -6.38
CA GLY A 400 -11.95 -43.49 -7.47
C GLY A 400 -13.30 -43.34 -8.18
N ALA A 401 -14.38 -43.31 -7.42
CA ALA A 401 -15.72 -42.98 -7.89
C ALA A 401 -16.04 -41.51 -7.61
N SER A 402 -16.68 -40.83 -8.55
CA SER A 402 -17.13 -39.45 -8.41
C SER A 402 -18.23 -39.35 -7.36
N VAL A 403 -18.07 -38.42 -6.42
CA VAL A 403 -19.07 -38.10 -5.40
C VAL A 403 -19.66 -36.73 -5.66
N ASN A 404 -20.98 -36.68 -5.86
CA ASN A 404 -21.78 -35.46 -5.88
C ASN A 404 -22.67 -35.42 -4.65
N ILE A 405 -22.72 -34.26 -3.96
CA ILE A 405 -23.67 -33.99 -2.88
C ILE A 405 -24.54 -32.81 -3.29
N ASN A 406 -25.87 -32.97 -3.25
CA ASN A 406 -26.85 -31.94 -3.66
C ASN A 406 -26.55 -31.39 -5.06
N SER A 407 -26.30 -32.31 -6.02
CA SER A 407 -25.84 -32.01 -7.40
C SER A 407 -24.49 -31.29 -7.55
N LEU A 408 -23.75 -31.02 -6.47
CA LEU A 408 -22.42 -30.41 -6.51
C LEU A 408 -21.31 -31.47 -6.39
N TYR A 409 -20.38 -31.49 -7.34
CA TYR A 409 -19.20 -32.35 -7.32
C TYR A 409 -18.28 -32.04 -6.13
N ARG A 410 -17.88 -33.07 -5.39
CA ARG A 410 -17.04 -32.98 -4.19
C ARG A 410 -15.66 -33.61 -4.38
N GLY A 411 -15.53 -34.62 -5.22
CA GLY A 411 -14.25 -35.27 -5.52
C GLY A 411 -14.40 -36.75 -5.86
N LEU A 412 -13.30 -37.50 -5.68
CA LEU A 412 -13.24 -38.94 -5.92
C LEU A 412 -13.06 -39.71 -4.60
N THR A 413 -13.69 -40.87 -4.45
CA THR A 413 -13.53 -41.75 -3.27
C THR A 413 -12.12 -42.37 -3.16
N PRO A 414 -11.63 -42.66 -1.94
CA PRO A 414 -12.21 -42.31 -0.64
C PRO A 414 -12.14 -40.80 -0.35
N ILE A 415 -13.21 -40.23 0.22
CA ILE A 415 -13.31 -38.78 0.45
C ILE A 415 -14.08 -38.44 1.73
N GLU A 416 -13.57 -37.46 2.48
CA GLU A 416 -14.23 -36.84 3.62
C GLU A 416 -14.83 -35.48 3.23
N ILE A 417 -16.09 -35.24 3.60
CA ILE A 417 -16.88 -34.06 3.22
C ILE A 417 -17.58 -33.51 4.46
N MET A 418 -17.45 -32.21 4.73
CA MET A 418 -18.21 -31.53 5.79
C MET A 418 -19.61 -31.18 5.29
N LEU A 419 -20.66 -31.64 5.98
CA LEU A 419 -22.09 -31.41 5.62
C LEU A 419 -22.94 -31.02 6.83
N GLU A 420 -24.10 -30.41 6.59
CA GLU A 420 -25.00 -29.93 7.64
C GLU A 420 -25.78 -31.10 8.28
N PRO A 421 -25.83 -31.21 9.62
CA PRO A 421 -26.60 -32.26 10.28
C PRO A 421 -28.11 -31.99 10.29
N LEU A 422 -28.89 -33.07 10.41
CA LEU A 422 -30.36 -33.11 10.48
C LEU A 422 -31.08 -32.69 9.18
N VAL A 423 -30.35 -32.55 8.07
CA VAL A 423 -30.88 -32.21 6.74
C VAL A 423 -30.65 -33.37 5.77
N ASP A 424 -31.62 -33.62 4.89
CA ASP A 424 -31.49 -34.59 3.79
C ASP A 424 -30.53 -34.07 2.71
N HIS A 425 -29.41 -34.76 2.52
CA HIS A 425 -28.49 -34.56 1.41
C HIS A 425 -28.68 -35.62 0.33
N GLU A 426 -28.78 -35.22 -0.94
CA GLU A 426 -28.76 -36.14 -2.08
C GLU A 426 -27.31 -36.51 -2.42
N LEU A 427 -26.95 -37.77 -2.16
CA LEU A 427 -25.67 -38.38 -2.49
C LEU A 427 -25.80 -39.17 -3.79
N ILE A 428 -25.03 -38.75 -4.81
CA ILE A 428 -24.85 -39.50 -6.05
C ILE A 428 -23.38 -39.93 -6.14
N VAL A 429 -23.15 -41.25 -6.19
CA VAL A 429 -21.83 -41.85 -6.41
C VAL A 429 -21.83 -42.52 -7.79
N SER A 430 -20.91 -42.10 -8.67
CA SER A 430 -20.83 -42.58 -10.06
C SER A 430 -19.41 -42.97 -10.46
N LYS A 431 -19.27 -44.02 -11.28
CA LYS A 431 -17.97 -44.44 -11.82
C LYS A 431 -18.16 -45.05 -13.22
N PRO A 432 -17.40 -44.63 -14.25
CA PRO A 432 -17.51 -45.21 -15.59
C PRO A 432 -17.39 -46.73 -15.57
N GLY A 433 -18.29 -47.44 -16.26
CA GLY A 433 -18.37 -48.90 -16.22
C GLY A 433 -19.13 -49.49 -15.03
N TYR A 434 -19.65 -48.70 -14.10
CA TYR A 434 -20.40 -49.16 -12.92
C TYR A 434 -21.77 -48.49 -12.83
N LYS A 435 -22.66 -49.10 -12.05
CA LYS A 435 -23.99 -48.58 -11.76
C LYS A 435 -23.94 -47.48 -10.71
N ASP A 436 -24.49 -46.33 -11.05
CA ASP A 436 -24.62 -45.19 -10.14
C ASP A 436 -25.47 -45.54 -8.90
N ILE A 437 -25.05 -45.00 -7.76
CA ILE A 437 -25.78 -45.06 -6.50
C ILE A 437 -26.37 -43.67 -6.24
N ASN A 438 -27.69 -43.56 -6.21
CA ASN A 438 -28.38 -42.39 -5.67
C ASN A 438 -29.01 -42.77 -4.31
N LYS A 439 -28.68 -41.99 -3.27
CA LYS A 439 -29.19 -42.15 -1.90
C LYS A 439 -29.47 -40.77 -1.31
N ARG A 440 -30.41 -40.72 -0.36
CA ARG A 440 -30.46 -39.62 0.61
C ARG A 440 -29.69 -40.04 1.86
N VAL A 441 -28.87 -39.14 2.36
CA VAL A 441 -28.16 -39.29 3.63
C VAL A 441 -28.54 -38.13 4.54
N ASN A 442 -28.76 -38.41 5.82
CA ASN A 442 -29.11 -37.43 6.84
C ASN A 442 -28.17 -37.71 8.02
N LEU A 443 -27.40 -36.70 8.42
CA LEU A 443 -26.33 -36.86 9.41
C LEU A 443 -26.83 -36.43 10.79
N ASP A 444 -26.48 -37.18 11.83
CA ASP A 444 -26.76 -36.74 13.21
C ASP A 444 -25.80 -35.60 13.66
N THR A 445 -26.09 -34.93 14.76
CA THR A 445 -25.26 -33.84 15.28
C THR A 445 -23.93 -34.35 15.84
N ILE A 446 -22.97 -33.44 16.03
CA ILE A 446 -21.66 -33.79 16.60
C ILE A 446 -21.79 -34.37 18.01
N GLU A 447 -22.77 -33.91 18.80
CA GLU A 447 -23.12 -34.52 20.10
C GLU A 447 -23.68 -35.94 19.94
N GLY A 448 -24.54 -36.17 18.94
CA GLY A 448 -25.09 -37.49 18.60
C GLY A 448 -23.98 -38.49 18.29
N LEU A 449 -23.12 -38.16 17.31
CA LEU A 449 -21.95 -38.97 16.97
C LEU A 449 -21.01 -39.20 18.15
N SER A 450 -20.72 -38.15 18.94
CA SER A 450 -19.89 -38.28 20.15
C SER A 450 -20.49 -39.23 21.18
N SER A 451 -21.83 -39.27 21.31
CA SER A 451 -22.52 -40.20 22.21
C SER A 451 -22.46 -41.66 21.75
N GLU A 452 -22.31 -41.89 20.43
CA GLU A 452 -22.02 -43.21 19.84
C GLU A 452 -20.52 -43.56 19.87
N GLY A 453 -19.64 -42.66 20.33
CA GLY A 453 -18.18 -42.82 20.27
C GLY A 453 -17.59 -42.66 18.87
N LYS A 454 -18.31 -42.02 17.95
CA LYS A 454 -17.87 -41.69 16.59
C LYS A 454 -17.36 -40.25 16.50
N GLU A 455 -16.31 -40.03 15.71
CA GLU A 455 -15.87 -38.68 15.30
C GLU A 455 -16.46 -38.26 13.95
N ARG A 456 -16.92 -39.22 13.14
CA ARG A 456 -17.38 -39.04 11.76
C ARG A 456 -18.35 -40.14 11.37
N GLU A 457 -19.21 -39.86 10.40
CA GLU A 457 -20.10 -40.87 9.81
C GLU A 457 -19.43 -41.49 8.56
N VAL A 458 -19.64 -42.78 8.33
CA VAL A 458 -18.94 -43.53 7.26
C VAL A 458 -19.92 -44.31 6.40
N TYR A 459 -19.89 -44.09 5.08
CA TYR A 459 -20.69 -44.82 4.11
C TYR A 459 -19.78 -45.59 3.14
N GLU A 460 -19.89 -46.92 3.17
CA GLU A 460 -19.15 -47.84 2.31
C GLU A 460 -20.05 -48.44 1.22
N TYR A 461 -19.61 -48.39 -0.04
CA TYR A 461 -20.38 -48.89 -1.18
C TYR A 461 -19.58 -49.79 -2.12
N SER A 462 -20.03 -51.02 -2.32
CA SER A 462 -19.54 -51.89 -3.40
C SER A 462 -20.27 -51.57 -4.72
N LEU A 463 -19.56 -51.05 -5.71
CA LEU A 463 -20.15 -50.67 -7.00
C LEU A 463 -20.34 -51.88 -7.90
N GLN A 464 -21.51 -51.97 -8.54
CA GLN A 464 -21.83 -53.06 -9.46
C GLN A 464 -21.36 -52.71 -10.87
N ALA A 465 -20.44 -53.50 -11.42
CA ALA A 465 -19.97 -53.33 -12.81
C ALA A 465 -21.13 -53.60 -13.80
N ILE A 466 -21.14 -52.81 -14.87
CA ILE A 466 -22.09 -52.90 -15.99
C ILE A 466 -21.31 -53.34 -17.22
N PHE A 467 -21.83 -54.29 -17.99
CA PHE A 467 -21.16 -54.85 -19.16
C PHE A 467 -21.99 -54.68 -20.44
N GLY A 468 -21.32 -54.57 -21.59
CA GLY A 468 -21.90 -54.58 -22.92
C GLY A 468 -21.31 -55.69 -23.79
N GLN A 469 -22.14 -56.26 -24.66
CA GLN A 469 -21.74 -57.31 -25.60
C GLN A 469 -21.12 -56.71 -26.87
N VAL A 470 -19.94 -57.19 -27.26
CA VAL A 470 -19.20 -56.70 -28.42
C VAL A 470 -18.79 -57.87 -29.33
N SER A 471 -19.12 -57.75 -30.61
CA SER A 471 -18.79 -58.70 -31.68
C SER A 471 -17.76 -58.10 -32.63
N PHE A 472 -16.54 -58.62 -32.64
CA PHE A 472 -15.48 -58.23 -33.55
C PHE A 472 -15.48 -59.10 -34.81
N ILE A 473 -15.53 -58.47 -35.98
CA ILE A 473 -15.50 -59.11 -37.30
C ILE A 473 -14.49 -58.40 -38.23
N GLY A 474 -14.29 -58.92 -39.45
CA GLY A 474 -13.42 -58.33 -40.46
C GLY A 474 -12.24 -59.25 -40.76
N THR A 475 -11.03 -58.81 -40.42
CA THR A 475 -9.76 -59.50 -40.72
C THR A 475 -9.65 -60.81 -39.95
N ASP A 476 -10.03 -61.91 -40.59
CA ASP A 476 -9.98 -63.27 -40.05
C ASP A 476 -8.61 -63.61 -39.43
N GLY A 477 -8.59 -64.20 -38.24
CA GLY A 477 -7.38 -64.56 -37.51
C GLY A 477 -6.59 -63.40 -36.90
N ALA A 478 -7.06 -62.16 -36.97
CA ALA A 478 -6.40 -61.03 -36.30
C ALA A 478 -6.60 -61.07 -34.79
N LYS A 479 -5.53 -60.84 -34.03
CA LYS A 479 -5.47 -60.92 -32.57
C LYS A 479 -5.79 -59.56 -31.95
N ILE A 480 -6.70 -59.54 -30.97
CA ILE A 480 -7.13 -58.34 -30.25
C ILE A 480 -6.51 -58.33 -28.86
N TYR A 481 -5.83 -57.25 -28.51
CA TYR A 481 -5.16 -57.05 -27.23
C TYR A 481 -5.80 -55.88 -26.45
N ARG A 482 -5.88 -56.01 -25.13
CA ARG A 482 -6.26 -54.93 -24.20
C ARG A 482 -5.17 -54.79 -23.16
N ALA A 483 -4.60 -53.59 -23.02
CA ALA A 483 -3.47 -53.31 -22.11
C ALA A 483 -2.26 -54.26 -22.26
N GLY A 484 -2.09 -54.89 -23.43
CA GLY A 484 -1.04 -55.89 -23.72
C GLY A 484 -1.52 -57.35 -23.64
N ASP A 485 -2.61 -57.64 -22.93
CA ASP A 485 -3.17 -58.99 -22.81
C ASP A 485 -4.01 -59.36 -24.02
N LEU A 486 -3.83 -60.57 -24.56
CA LEU A 486 -4.64 -61.10 -25.65
C LEU A 486 -6.05 -61.39 -25.12
N ILE A 487 -7.06 -60.67 -25.60
CA ILE A 487 -8.46 -60.89 -25.22
C ILE A 487 -9.22 -61.80 -26.18
N GLY A 488 -8.83 -61.87 -27.46
CA GLY A 488 -9.48 -62.73 -28.46
C GLY A 488 -8.89 -62.67 -29.86
N VAL A 489 -9.50 -63.40 -30.80
CA VAL A 489 -9.05 -63.52 -32.20
C VAL A 489 -10.26 -63.47 -33.13
N ILE A 490 -10.27 -62.55 -34.08
CA ILE A 490 -11.41 -62.29 -35.00
C ILE A 490 -11.72 -63.54 -35.85
N PRO A 491 -13.01 -63.94 -36.02
CA PRO A 491 -14.21 -63.34 -35.42
C PRO A 491 -14.40 -63.71 -33.95
N PHE A 492 -14.79 -62.75 -33.11
CA PHE A 492 -14.78 -62.89 -31.66
C PHE A 492 -15.91 -62.11 -30.96
N ASP A 493 -16.68 -62.80 -30.12
CA ASP A 493 -17.68 -62.18 -29.23
C ASP A 493 -17.16 -62.13 -27.79
N ILE A 494 -17.32 -60.98 -27.14
CA ILE A 494 -16.90 -60.77 -25.74
C ILE A 494 -17.85 -59.82 -25.00
N GLU A 495 -18.08 -60.11 -23.72
CA GLU A 495 -18.71 -59.20 -22.79
C GLU A 495 -17.65 -58.33 -22.10
N MET A 496 -17.78 -57.01 -22.21
CA MET A 496 -16.78 -56.04 -21.76
C MET A 496 -17.43 -55.00 -20.86
N ILE A 497 -16.75 -54.60 -19.78
CA ILE A 497 -17.24 -53.55 -18.88
C ILE A 497 -17.46 -52.24 -19.66
N SER A 498 -18.57 -51.55 -19.35
CA SER A 498 -19.11 -50.37 -20.05
C SER A 498 -18.30 -49.08 -19.78
N GLU A 499 -16.97 -49.19 -19.83
CA GLU A 499 -16.02 -48.08 -19.74
C GLU A 499 -15.30 -47.90 -21.09
N GLN A 500 -14.65 -46.76 -21.30
CA GLN A 500 -13.91 -46.51 -22.52
C GLN A 500 -12.59 -47.29 -22.50
N GLN A 501 -12.44 -48.27 -23.40
CA GLN A 501 -11.25 -49.11 -23.52
C GLN A 501 -10.50 -48.84 -24.85
N LEU A 502 -9.17 -48.95 -24.79
CA LEU A 502 -8.28 -48.92 -25.95
C LEU A 502 -7.83 -50.36 -26.24
N LEU A 503 -8.07 -50.80 -27.46
CA LEU A 503 -7.73 -52.13 -27.96
C LEU A 503 -6.73 -52.01 -29.10
N GLN A 504 -5.80 -52.95 -29.19
CA GLN A 504 -4.82 -53.03 -30.26
C GLN A 504 -5.04 -54.31 -31.05
N VAL A 505 -5.23 -54.22 -32.36
CA VAL A 505 -5.48 -55.38 -33.23
C VAL A 505 -4.27 -55.60 -34.13
N LYS A 506 -3.76 -56.84 -34.14
CA LYS A 506 -2.53 -57.23 -34.86
C LYS A 506 -2.74 -58.51 -35.67
N LYS A 507 -2.11 -58.57 -36.83
CA LYS A 507 -1.92 -59.80 -37.61
C LYS A 507 -0.59 -59.70 -38.35
N ASP A 508 0.18 -60.79 -38.37
CA ASP A 508 1.50 -60.79 -38.99
C ASP A 508 1.38 -60.46 -40.49
N GLY A 509 2.23 -59.54 -40.98
CA GLY A 509 2.19 -59.03 -42.35
C GLY A 509 1.16 -57.92 -42.64
N LEU A 510 0.40 -57.46 -41.63
CA LEU A 510 -0.54 -56.33 -41.75
C LEU A 510 -0.22 -55.24 -40.71
N VAL A 511 -0.55 -54.00 -41.05
CA VAL A 511 -0.37 -52.85 -40.15
C VAL A 511 -1.32 -52.99 -38.95
N SER A 512 -0.78 -52.80 -37.75
CA SER A 512 -1.56 -52.89 -36.50
C SER A 512 -2.49 -51.68 -36.37
N GLN A 513 -3.72 -51.91 -35.90
CA GLN A 513 -4.73 -50.86 -35.72
C GLN A 513 -5.08 -50.69 -34.23
N GLU A 514 -5.27 -49.45 -33.79
CA GLU A 514 -5.85 -49.16 -32.48
C GLU A 514 -7.33 -48.82 -32.60
N ILE A 515 -8.13 -49.34 -31.68
CA ILE A 515 -9.58 -49.18 -31.62
C ILE A 515 -9.91 -48.64 -30.24
N LYS A 516 -10.48 -47.42 -30.20
CA LYS A 516 -10.99 -46.79 -28.98
C LYS A 516 -12.51 -46.93 -28.98
N MET A 517 -13.06 -47.63 -27.98
CA MET A 517 -14.51 -47.86 -27.89
C MET A 517 -15.03 -47.90 -26.46
N THR A 518 -16.33 -47.71 -26.29
CA THR A 518 -17.05 -47.92 -25.02
C THR A 518 -18.16 -48.94 -25.27
N PRO A 519 -18.14 -50.11 -24.60
CA PRO A 519 -19.21 -51.11 -24.69
C PRO A 519 -20.55 -50.54 -24.26
N ASN A 520 -21.62 -50.77 -25.04
CA ASN A 520 -22.98 -50.34 -24.69
C ASN A 520 -23.72 -51.49 -23.98
N PRO A 521 -24.23 -51.29 -22.76
CA PRO A 521 -24.90 -52.35 -22.00
C PRO A 521 -26.32 -52.65 -22.47
N ASN A 522 -26.94 -51.76 -23.24
CA ASN A 522 -28.34 -51.90 -23.66
C ASN A 522 -28.50 -52.61 -25.01
N TYR A 523 -27.45 -52.62 -25.85
CA TYR A 523 -27.50 -53.14 -27.21
C TYR A 523 -26.15 -53.74 -27.64
N PRO A 524 -26.11 -54.96 -28.21
CA PRO A 524 -24.87 -55.53 -28.74
C PRO A 524 -24.25 -54.65 -29.83
N GLN A 525 -22.94 -54.46 -29.76
CA GLN A 525 -22.18 -53.67 -30.75
C GLN A 525 -21.37 -54.58 -31.67
N LYS A 526 -21.38 -54.27 -32.96
CA LYS A 526 -20.56 -54.96 -33.96
C LYS A 526 -19.42 -54.04 -34.40
N ILE A 527 -18.17 -54.47 -34.22
CA ILE A 527 -16.96 -53.73 -34.57
C ILE A 527 -16.29 -54.45 -35.74
N GLU A 528 -16.14 -53.77 -36.87
CA GLU A 528 -15.47 -54.30 -38.05
C GLU A 528 -14.03 -53.77 -38.15
N VAL A 529 -13.07 -54.69 -38.29
CA VAL A 529 -11.63 -54.39 -38.25
C VAL A 529 -10.95 -54.93 -39.51
N ASN A 530 -10.60 -54.02 -40.41
CA ASN A 530 -10.00 -54.34 -41.70
C ASN A 530 -8.56 -53.83 -41.71
N LEU A 531 -7.63 -54.68 -41.26
CA LEU A 531 -6.20 -54.37 -41.24
C LEU A 531 -5.66 -54.34 -42.68
N LEU A 532 -4.83 -53.35 -42.97
CA LEU A 532 -4.27 -53.09 -44.29
C LEU A 532 -2.84 -53.65 -44.41
N THR A 533 -2.40 -53.97 -45.63
CA THR A 533 -0.96 -54.13 -45.89
C THR A 533 -0.23 -52.79 -45.73
N GLU A 534 1.09 -52.80 -45.60
CA GLU A 534 1.88 -51.54 -45.52
C GLU A 534 1.62 -50.62 -46.72
N GLU A 535 1.59 -51.18 -47.93
CA GLU A 535 1.28 -50.45 -49.17
C GLU A 535 -0.14 -49.85 -49.16
N GLN A 536 -1.14 -50.65 -48.74
CA GLN A 536 -2.52 -50.17 -48.62
C GLN A 536 -2.68 -49.11 -47.53
N ALA A 537 -1.94 -49.22 -46.42
CA ALA A 537 -1.94 -48.23 -45.35
C ALA A 537 -1.30 -46.91 -45.80
N VAL A 538 -0.19 -46.97 -46.56
CA VAL A 538 0.42 -45.79 -47.20
C VAL A 538 -0.57 -45.13 -48.15
N LEU A 539 -1.18 -45.89 -49.08
CA LEU A 539 -2.18 -45.37 -50.02
C LEU A 539 -3.42 -44.78 -49.31
N ALA A 540 -3.88 -45.39 -48.22
CA ALA A 540 -4.99 -44.90 -47.42
C ALA A 540 -4.65 -43.64 -46.60
N ALA A 541 -3.36 -43.41 -46.31
CA ALA A 541 -2.87 -42.21 -45.63
C ALA A 541 -2.68 -41.01 -46.57
N ILE A 542 -2.61 -41.21 -47.90
CA ILE A 542 -2.54 -40.12 -48.87
C ILE A 542 -3.85 -39.30 -48.81
N PRO A 543 -3.77 -37.96 -48.64
CA PRO A 543 -4.96 -37.10 -48.68
C PRO A 543 -5.77 -37.29 -49.96
N LYS A 544 -7.09 -37.49 -49.83
CA LYS A 544 -7.97 -37.69 -51.00
C LYS A 544 -8.15 -36.41 -51.83
N THR A 545 -7.87 -35.26 -51.24
CA THR A 545 -7.90 -33.93 -51.86
C THR A 545 -6.78 -33.07 -51.29
N LEU A 546 -6.34 -32.08 -52.05
CA LEU A 546 -5.44 -31.01 -51.63
C LEU A 546 -6.00 -29.66 -52.07
N MET A 547 -5.61 -28.59 -51.40
CA MET A 547 -5.86 -27.22 -51.82
C MET A 547 -4.54 -26.57 -52.23
N THR A 548 -4.51 -25.89 -53.36
CA THR A 548 -3.35 -25.06 -53.75
C THR A 548 -3.34 -23.75 -52.96
N SER A 549 -2.19 -23.08 -52.94
CA SER A 549 -2.02 -21.70 -52.45
C SER A 549 -2.98 -20.69 -53.10
N GLN A 550 -3.48 -21.01 -54.30
CA GLN A 550 -4.47 -20.22 -55.03
C GLN A 550 -5.93 -20.61 -54.72
N SER A 551 -6.17 -21.47 -53.73
CA SER A 551 -7.48 -22.03 -53.36
C SER A 551 -8.14 -22.90 -54.45
N GLN A 552 -7.36 -23.47 -55.37
CA GLN A 552 -7.83 -24.47 -56.31
C GLN A 552 -7.86 -25.85 -55.63
N GLU A 553 -8.98 -26.58 -55.74
CA GLU A 553 -9.06 -27.95 -55.23
C GLU A 553 -8.42 -28.95 -56.22
N MET A 554 -7.65 -29.89 -55.68
CA MET A 554 -6.95 -30.94 -56.38
C MET A 554 -7.46 -32.30 -55.89
N LYS A 555 -7.83 -33.20 -56.79
CA LYS A 555 -8.36 -34.53 -56.47
C LYS A 555 -7.29 -35.61 -56.62
N LEU A 556 -7.14 -36.49 -55.63
CA LEU A 556 -6.28 -37.68 -55.73
C LEU A 556 -6.88 -38.69 -56.72
N ILE A 557 -6.07 -39.08 -57.69
CA ILE A 557 -6.31 -40.17 -58.63
C ILE A 557 -5.39 -41.33 -58.24
N LEU A 558 -5.98 -42.50 -58.02
CA LEU A 558 -5.24 -43.72 -57.71
C LEU A 558 -4.77 -44.44 -59.00
N PRO A 559 -3.72 -45.27 -58.91
CA PRO A 559 -3.26 -46.11 -60.02
C PRO A 559 -4.35 -46.98 -60.63
N GLY A 560 -4.22 -47.31 -61.92
CA GLY A 560 -5.17 -48.12 -62.65
C GLY A 560 -4.86 -48.23 -64.14
N SER A 561 -5.49 -49.20 -64.82
CA SER A 561 -5.26 -49.45 -66.25
C SER A 561 -6.51 -49.17 -67.09
N PHE A 562 -6.31 -48.73 -68.33
CA PHE A 562 -7.41 -48.47 -69.28
C PHE A 562 -7.02 -48.63 -70.74
N ILE A 563 -8.05 -48.69 -71.60
CA ILE A 563 -7.90 -48.55 -73.05
C ILE A 563 -8.10 -47.08 -73.41
N MET A 564 -7.01 -46.41 -73.77
CA MET A 564 -7.02 -45.03 -74.27
C MET A 564 -7.35 -45.00 -75.77
N GLY A 565 -8.10 -44.01 -76.24
CA GLY A 565 -8.50 -43.88 -77.64
C GLY A 565 -9.89 -44.46 -77.93
N THR A 566 -10.18 -44.84 -79.19
CA THR A 566 -11.54 -45.33 -79.53
C THR A 566 -11.55 -46.39 -80.64
N PRO A 567 -12.48 -47.38 -80.58
CA PRO A 567 -12.60 -48.44 -81.56
C PRO A 567 -12.68 -47.95 -83.01
N ARG A 568 -12.02 -48.68 -83.93
CA ARG A 568 -11.94 -48.33 -85.36
C ARG A 568 -13.29 -48.05 -86.05
N ARG A 569 -14.40 -48.57 -85.52
CA ARG A 569 -15.76 -48.42 -86.05
C ARG A 569 -16.63 -47.42 -85.26
N SER A 570 -16.05 -46.70 -84.31
CA SER A 570 -16.77 -45.69 -83.53
C SER A 570 -17.16 -44.48 -84.40
N GLN A 571 -18.36 -43.95 -84.18
CA GLN A 571 -18.89 -42.80 -84.91
C GLN A 571 -18.07 -41.53 -84.57
N GLY A 572 -17.80 -40.69 -85.58
CA GLY A 572 -17.03 -39.46 -85.40
C GLY A 572 -15.52 -39.65 -85.17
N ARG A 573 -15.02 -40.89 -85.11
CA ARG A 573 -13.61 -41.19 -84.85
C ARG A 573 -12.65 -40.62 -85.91
N LEU A 574 -11.53 -40.05 -85.45
CA LEU A 574 -10.40 -39.64 -86.29
C LEU A 574 -9.27 -40.69 -86.34
N SER A 575 -8.36 -40.56 -87.31
CA SER A 575 -7.26 -41.50 -87.53
C SER A 575 -6.18 -41.47 -86.44
N ASN A 576 -6.09 -40.37 -85.70
CA ASN A 576 -5.15 -40.12 -84.60
C ASN A 576 -5.60 -40.68 -83.24
N GLU A 577 -6.77 -41.33 -83.18
CA GLU A 577 -7.41 -41.85 -81.96
C GLU A 577 -7.32 -43.40 -81.93
N ASN A 578 -6.10 -43.94 -82.03
CA ASN A 578 -5.89 -45.39 -82.01
C ASN A 578 -5.89 -45.95 -80.59
N GLU A 579 -6.58 -47.08 -80.41
CA GLU A 579 -6.66 -47.76 -79.11
C GLU A 579 -5.29 -48.25 -78.62
N ARG A 580 -4.95 -47.89 -77.38
CA ARG A 580 -3.73 -48.29 -76.65
C ARG A 580 -4.07 -48.80 -75.26
N LEU A 581 -3.37 -49.82 -74.77
CA LEU A 581 -3.48 -50.28 -73.39
C LEU A 581 -2.50 -49.49 -72.52
N VAL A 582 -3.01 -48.76 -71.54
CA VAL A 582 -2.25 -47.83 -70.69
C VAL A 582 -2.42 -48.22 -69.23
N GLU A 583 -1.36 -48.09 -68.45
CA GLU A 583 -1.38 -48.22 -66.99
C GLU A 583 -0.83 -46.94 -66.35
N ILE A 584 -1.64 -46.29 -65.53
CA ILE A 584 -1.19 -45.23 -64.63
C ILE A 584 -0.67 -45.94 -63.38
N THR A 585 0.65 -45.95 -63.16
CA THR A 585 1.26 -46.68 -62.03
C THR A 585 1.44 -45.80 -60.80
N LYS A 586 1.55 -44.47 -60.99
CA LYS A 586 1.78 -43.51 -59.91
C LYS A 586 0.50 -42.78 -59.51
N PRO A 587 0.17 -42.67 -58.20
CA PRO A 587 -0.91 -41.80 -57.75
C PRO A 587 -0.55 -40.34 -58.04
N PHE A 588 -1.54 -39.58 -58.52
CA PHE A 588 -1.36 -38.17 -58.85
C PHE A 588 -2.58 -37.35 -58.46
N TYR A 589 -2.38 -36.07 -58.20
CA TYR A 589 -3.44 -35.10 -58.01
C TYR A 589 -3.73 -34.37 -59.32
N ILE A 590 -5.00 -34.07 -59.61
CA ILE A 590 -5.43 -33.24 -60.74
C ILE A 590 -6.43 -32.18 -60.28
N GLY A 591 -6.36 -30.98 -60.86
CA GLY A 591 -7.27 -29.87 -60.56
C GLY A 591 -8.71 -30.27 -60.89
N THR A 592 -9.62 -30.07 -59.93
CA THR A 592 -11.04 -30.39 -60.11
C THR A 592 -11.67 -29.55 -61.22
N LYS A 593 -11.11 -28.37 -61.50
CA LYS A 593 -11.57 -27.37 -62.48
C LYS A 593 -10.42 -26.91 -63.37
N GLU A 594 -10.74 -26.28 -64.50
CA GLU A 594 -9.74 -25.54 -65.29
C GLU A 594 -9.15 -24.38 -64.47
N VAL A 595 -7.96 -23.89 -64.84
CA VAL A 595 -7.38 -22.69 -64.22
C VAL A 595 -8.14 -21.46 -64.69
N THR A 596 -8.67 -20.69 -63.74
CA THR A 596 -9.47 -19.49 -63.97
C THR A 596 -8.62 -18.25 -64.29
N ASN A 597 -9.25 -17.23 -64.88
CA ASN A 597 -8.62 -15.94 -65.12
C ASN A 597 -8.08 -15.27 -63.84
N ASN A 598 -8.73 -15.46 -62.68
CA ASN A 598 -8.25 -14.92 -61.41
C ASN A 598 -6.95 -15.60 -60.96
N GLU A 599 -6.92 -16.93 -61.00
CA GLU A 599 -5.75 -17.73 -60.63
C GLU A 599 -4.56 -17.41 -61.56
N PHE A 600 -4.80 -17.39 -62.88
CA PHE A 600 -3.76 -17.09 -63.85
C PHE A 600 -3.22 -15.65 -63.78
N ARG A 601 -4.05 -14.68 -63.36
CA ARG A 601 -3.59 -13.30 -63.14
C ARG A 601 -2.68 -13.13 -61.93
N ALA A 602 -2.73 -14.02 -60.93
CA ALA A 602 -1.75 -13.98 -59.84
C ALA A 602 -0.32 -14.21 -60.36
N PHE A 603 -0.17 -15.07 -61.38
CA PHE A 603 1.07 -15.25 -62.13
C PHE A 603 1.33 -14.12 -63.15
N LYS A 604 0.32 -13.74 -63.95
CA LYS A 604 0.47 -12.80 -65.08
C LYS A 604 -0.60 -11.69 -65.01
N PRO A 605 -0.44 -10.65 -64.17
CA PRO A 605 -1.51 -9.69 -63.83
C PRO A 605 -2.13 -8.92 -65.01
N LYS A 606 -1.42 -8.80 -66.13
CA LYS A 606 -1.89 -8.12 -67.36
C LYS A 606 -2.59 -9.06 -68.36
N HIS A 607 -2.85 -10.31 -67.99
CA HIS A 607 -3.50 -11.27 -68.88
C HIS A 607 -5.00 -10.97 -69.07
N THR A 608 -5.43 -11.08 -70.32
CA THR A 608 -6.81 -11.05 -70.77
C THR A 608 -7.05 -12.27 -71.66
N SER A 609 -8.21 -12.91 -71.46
CA SER A 609 -8.71 -14.00 -72.29
C SER A 609 -9.35 -13.50 -73.60
N GLY A 610 -9.45 -12.18 -73.79
CA GLY A 610 -10.10 -11.55 -74.94
C GLY A 610 -11.63 -11.60 -74.87
N ALA A 611 -12.26 -11.28 -76.00
CA ALA A 611 -13.70 -11.26 -76.18
C ALA A 611 -14.09 -11.81 -77.56
N GLU A 612 -15.24 -12.47 -77.66
CA GLU A 612 -15.87 -12.86 -78.93
C GLU A 612 -17.12 -12.01 -79.16
N MET A 613 -17.18 -11.28 -80.27
CA MET A 613 -18.26 -10.35 -80.63
C MET A 613 -18.92 -9.63 -79.43
N PHE A 614 -18.10 -8.87 -78.69
CA PHE A 614 -18.46 -8.08 -77.50
C PHE A 614 -18.83 -8.88 -76.23
N ARG A 615 -18.76 -10.21 -76.23
CA ARG A 615 -18.87 -11.05 -75.03
C ARG A 615 -17.48 -11.30 -74.44
N GLU A 616 -17.30 -10.90 -73.19
CA GLU A 616 -16.02 -10.94 -72.48
C GLU A 616 -15.70 -12.37 -71.96
N LEU A 617 -14.51 -12.90 -72.27
CA LEU A 617 -14.02 -14.18 -71.72
C LEU A 617 -13.12 -13.97 -70.49
N SER A 618 -12.68 -12.74 -70.22
CA SER A 618 -11.72 -12.41 -69.15
C SER A 618 -12.35 -12.32 -67.74
N ASN A 619 -13.59 -12.73 -67.55
CA ASN A 619 -14.24 -12.75 -66.23
C ASN A 619 -13.45 -13.65 -65.26
N GLY A 620 -13.20 -13.17 -64.05
CA GLY A 620 -12.32 -13.80 -63.07
C GLY A 620 -12.62 -15.26 -62.72
N MET A 621 -13.90 -15.66 -62.77
CA MET A 621 -14.33 -17.05 -62.47
C MET A 621 -14.38 -17.97 -63.70
N HIS A 622 -14.19 -17.42 -64.90
CA HIS A 622 -14.18 -18.20 -66.15
C HIS A 622 -12.77 -18.76 -66.39
N PRO A 623 -12.64 -19.88 -67.14
CA PRO A 623 -11.34 -20.46 -67.47
C PRO A 623 -10.47 -19.44 -68.22
N THR A 624 -9.17 -19.48 -67.94
CA THR A 624 -8.18 -18.67 -68.64
C THR A 624 -7.95 -19.25 -70.03
N VAL A 625 -8.16 -18.44 -71.07
CA VAL A 625 -7.92 -18.80 -72.48
C VAL A 625 -6.97 -17.80 -73.12
N MET A 626 -6.66 -17.94 -74.42
CA MET A 626 -5.62 -17.14 -75.09
C MET A 626 -4.23 -17.29 -74.44
N VAL A 627 -4.00 -18.42 -73.75
CA VAL A 627 -2.71 -18.81 -73.16
C VAL A 627 -2.00 -19.82 -74.06
N SER A 628 -0.70 -19.62 -74.28
CA SER A 628 0.11 -20.65 -74.94
C SER A 628 0.41 -21.81 -74.00
N TRP A 629 0.75 -22.98 -74.53
CA TRP A 629 1.24 -24.10 -73.73
C TRP A 629 2.45 -23.69 -72.86
N SER A 630 3.32 -22.82 -73.38
CA SER A 630 4.49 -22.27 -72.67
C SER A 630 4.09 -21.41 -71.47
N ASP A 631 3.03 -20.59 -71.61
CA ASP A 631 2.46 -19.82 -70.50
C ASP A 631 1.87 -20.73 -69.42
N ALA A 632 1.19 -21.81 -69.81
CA ALA A 632 0.59 -22.77 -68.89
C ALA A 632 1.66 -23.58 -68.12
N ALA A 633 2.73 -24.02 -68.80
CA ALA A 633 3.88 -24.66 -68.16
C ALA A 633 4.61 -23.69 -67.21
N ALA A 634 4.74 -22.41 -67.58
CA ALA A 634 5.32 -21.37 -66.72
C ALA A 634 4.47 -21.11 -65.46
N TYR A 635 3.13 -21.08 -65.59
CA TYR A 635 2.21 -20.99 -64.45
C TYR A 635 2.39 -22.16 -63.49
N CYS A 636 2.48 -23.38 -64.00
CA CYS A 636 2.72 -24.59 -63.19
C CYS A 636 4.04 -24.50 -62.40
N ASN A 637 5.12 -24.05 -63.05
CA ASN A 637 6.40 -23.82 -62.38
C ASN A 637 6.32 -22.69 -61.33
N TRP A 638 5.62 -21.60 -61.61
CA TRP A 638 5.42 -20.49 -60.66
C TRP A 638 4.64 -20.96 -59.42
N LEU A 639 3.54 -21.70 -59.60
CA LEU A 639 2.74 -22.24 -58.50
C LEU A 639 3.56 -23.23 -57.66
N SER A 640 4.37 -24.06 -58.31
CA SER A 640 5.33 -24.96 -57.62
C SER A 640 6.27 -24.16 -56.71
N GLN A 641 6.81 -23.03 -57.19
CA GLN A 641 7.71 -22.18 -56.42
C GLN A 641 7.00 -21.47 -55.26
N GLN A 642 5.73 -21.06 -55.40
CA GLN A 642 4.94 -20.51 -54.29
C GLN A 642 4.77 -21.52 -53.15
N GLU A 643 4.66 -22.81 -53.48
CA GLU A 643 4.48 -23.92 -52.53
C GLU A 643 5.77 -24.65 -52.17
N SER A 644 6.94 -24.11 -52.53
CA SER A 644 8.27 -24.71 -52.27
C SER A 644 8.48 -26.11 -52.86
N LEU A 645 7.73 -26.47 -53.90
CA LEU A 645 7.85 -27.72 -54.65
C LEU A 645 8.92 -27.62 -55.74
N MET A 646 9.56 -28.73 -56.07
CA MET A 646 10.54 -28.80 -57.16
C MET A 646 9.84 -28.58 -58.52
N PRO A 647 10.16 -27.54 -59.32
CA PRO A 647 9.43 -27.25 -60.56
C PRO A 647 9.54 -28.38 -61.58
N ALA A 648 8.41 -28.82 -62.13
CA ALA A 648 8.32 -29.98 -63.02
C ALA A 648 8.87 -29.73 -64.43
N TYR A 649 8.86 -28.47 -64.89
CA TYR A 649 9.45 -28.08 -66.16
C TYR A 649 10.82 -27.43 -65.96
N GLU A 650 11.74 -27.68 -66.89
CA GLU A 650 12.96 -26.90 -67.10
C GLU A 650 12.81 -26.03 -68.36
N ASN A 651 13.55 -24.92 -68.43
CA ASN A 651 13.59 -24.05 -69.60
C ASN A 651 14.91 -24.27 -70.34
N VAL A 652 14.84 -24.82 -71.55
CA VAL A 652 15.99 -25.11 -72.41
C VAL A 652 15.82 -24.32 -73.70
N ASP A 653 16.75 -23.43 -73.99
CA ASP A 653 16.75 -22.54 -75.17
C ASP A 653 15.43 -21.75 -75.37
N GLY A 654 14.80 -21.33 -74.28
CA GLY A 654 13.53 -20.60 -74.29
C GLY A 654 12.28 -21.48 -74.35
N GLN A 655 12.41 -22.80 -74.35
CA GLN A 655 11.29 -23.75 -74.39
C GLN A 655 11.18 -24.55 -73.09
N TYR A 656 9.96 -24.69 -72.57
CA TYR A 656 9.70 -25.55 -71.42
C TYR A 656 9.67 -27.04 -71.83
N LYS A 657 10.47 -27.86 -71.15
CA LYS A 657 10.50 -29.33 -71.27
C LYS A 657 10.21 -29.95 -69.91
N LEU A 658 9.46 -31.06 -69.91
CA LEU A 658 9.15 -31.79 -68.67
C LEU A 658 10.39 -32.57 -68.23
N LYS A 659 10.80 -32.40 -66.96
CA LYS A 659 11.97 -33.11 -66.41
C LYS A 659 11.72 -34.62 -66.37
N LYS A 660 12.81 -35.39 -66.44
CA LYS A 660 12.80 -36.86 -66.29
C LYS A 660 13.90 -37.27 -65.29
N PRO A 661 13.56 -37.89 -64.14
CA PRO A 661 12.20 -38.16 -63.65
C PRO A 661 11.39 -36.87 -63.42
N VAL A 662 10.07 -37.01 -63.42
CA VAL A 662 9.14 -35.90 -63.15
C VAL A 662 9.12 -35.66 -61.64
N THR A 663 9.18 -34.40 -61.22
CA THR A 663 9.16 -34.01 -59.80
C THR A 663 7.75 -34.01 -59.21
N ASN A 664 7.63 -33.72 -57.90
CA ASN A 664 6.35 -33.48 -57.22
C ASN A 664 5.74 -32.08 -57.50
N GLY A 665 6.36 -31.26 -58.34
CA GLY A 665 5.84 -29.96 -58.73
C GLY A 665 4.57 -30.04 -59.57
N TYR A 666 3.85 -28.92 -59.64
CA TYR A 666 2.75 -28.76 -60.56
C TYR A 666 3.23 -28.81 -62.01
N ARG A 667 2.38 -29.43 -62.84
CA ARG A 667 2.54 -29.61 -64.28
C ARG A 667 1.17 -29.64 -64.95
N LEU A 668 1.15 -29.73 -66.27
CA LEU A 668 -0.03 -30.16 -67.00
C LEU A 668 -0.21 -31.69 -66.83
N PRO A 669 -1.45 -32.21 -66.84
CA PRO A 669 -1.68 -33.65 -66.94
C PRO A 669 -1.06 -34.19 -68.25
N THR A 670 -0.66 -35.46 -68.27
CA THR A 670 -0.39 -36.14 -69.55
C THR A 670 -1.69 -36.38 -70.30
N GLU A 671 -1.60 -36.64 -71.60
CA GLU A 671 -2.76 -36.98 -72.41
C GLU A 671 -3.49 -38.23 -71.87
N ALA A 672 -2.73 -39.20 -71.37
CA ALA A 672 -3.25 -40.42 -70.76
C ALA A 672 -3.94 -40.17 -69.42
N GLU A 673 -3.33 -39.39 -68.53
CA GLU A 673 -3.96 -39.01 -67.25
C GLU A 673 -5.27 -38.26 -67.47
N TRP A 674 -5.29 -37.33 -68.42
CA TRP A 674 -6.49 -36.57 -68.78
C TRP A 674 -7.61 -37.49 -69.31
N GLU A 675 -7.28 -38.43 -70.20
CA GLU A 675 -8.29 -39.34 -70.78
C GLU A 675 -8.75 -40.43 -69.79
N TRP A 676 -7.88 -40.89 -68.88
CA TRP A 676 -8.25 -41.76 -67.75
C TRP A 676 -9.26 -41.07 -66.83
N VAL A 677 -8.96 -39.83 -66.43
CA VAL A 677 -9.79 -39.03 -65.53
C VAL A 677 -11.14 -38.70 -66.16
N SER A 678 -11.18 -38.26 -67.41
CA SER A 678 -12.44 -37.91 -68.11
C SER A 678 -13.37 -39.11 -68.32
N ARG A 679 -12.82 -40.29 -68.56
CA ARG A 679 -13.60 -41.55 -68.69
C ARG A 679 -14.02 -42.19 -67.37
N TYR A 680 -13.66 -41.62 -66.22
CA TYR A 680 -13.84 -42.32 -64.94
C TYR A 680 -15.32 -42.42 -64.54
N ASN A 681 -15.85 -43.65 -64.55
CA ASN A 681 -17.22 -43.96 -64.14
C ASN A 681 -17.23 -45.16 -63.16
N GLY A 682 -16.39 -45.10 -62.12
CA GLY A 682 -16.11 -46.22 -61.20
C GLY A 682 -14.95 -47.12 -61.68
N GLY A 683 -14.14 -46.61 -62.61
CA GLY A 683 -13.14 -47.32 -63.40
C GLY A 683 -13.08 -46.69 -64.79
N ALA A 684 -12.31 -47.25 -65.73
CA ALA A 684 -12.32 -46.77 -67.11
C ALA A 684 -13.64 -47.09 -67.83
N GLY A 685 -14.47 -46.06 -68.01
CA GLY A 685 -15.67 -46.15 -68.83
C GLY A 685 -15.33 -46.15 -70.33
N GLU A 686 -16.06 -46.98 -71.09
CA GLU A 686 -16.04 -46.93 -72.56
C GLU A 686 -16.87 -45.77 -73.13
N GLN A 687 -17.48 -44.95 -72.26
CA GLN A 687 -18.37 -43.84 -72.61
C GLN A 687 -17.76 -42.92 -73.69
N ARG A 688 -18.57 -42.60 -74.70
CA ARG A 688 -18.17 -41.78 -75.84
C ARG A 688 -18.15 -40.29 -75.52
N TYR A 689 -19.20 -39.79 -74.87
CA TYR A 689 -19.44 -38.39 -74.52
C TYR A 689 -19.54 -38.23 -72.99
N PRO A 690 -19.42 -37.00 -72.46
CA PRO A 690 -19.59 -36.70 -71.03
C PRO A 690 -20.90 -37.16 -70.40
N TRP A 691 -21.96 -37.23 -71.20
CA TRP A 691 -23.30 -37.67 -70.80
C TRP A 691 -23.63 -39.12 -71.21
N GLY A 692 -22.66 -39.90 -71.70
CA GLY A 692 -22.84 -41.28 -72.16
C GLY A 692 -22.62 -41.47 -73.66
N ASP A 693 -23.42 -42.31 -74.31
CA ASP A 693 -23.12 -42.78 -75.69
C ASP A 693 -24.05 -42.24 -76.79
N SER A 694 -25.14 -41.58 -76.42
CA SER A 694 -26.20 -41.10 -77.30
C SER A 694 -26.21 -39.58 -77.45
N MET A 695 -26.87 -39.08 -78.48
CA MET A 695 -27.14 -37.65 -78.72
C MET A 695 -28.66 -37.40 -78.73
N PRO A 696 -29.15 -36.18 -78.43
CA PRO A 696 -28.40 -34.97 -78.01
C PRO A 696 -27.81 -35.09 -76.58
N PRO A 697 -27.04 -34.09 -76.09
CA PRO A 697 -26.68 -34.02 -74.67
C PRO A 697 -27.93 -33.89 -73.79
N VAL A 698 -27.85 -34.34 -72.54
CA VAL A 698 -28.88 -34.03 -71.53
C VAL A 698 -28.61 -32.66 -70.92
N GLU A 699 -29.62 -31.97 -70.37
CA GLU A 699 -29.44 -30.68 -69.68
C GLU A 699 -28.27 -30.71 -68.67
N GLU A 700 -27.55 -29.59 -68.52
CA GLU A 700 -26.41 -29.44 -67.61
C GLU A 700 -25.18 -30.35 -67.89
N SER A 701 -25.06 -30.88 -69.11
CA SER A 701 -23.94 -31.76 -69.55
C SER A 701 -22.60 -31.06 -69.81
N GLY A 702 -22.53 -29.73 -69.74
CA GLY A 702 -21.36 -28.94 -70.10
C GLY A 702 -21.71 -27.73 -70.97
N ASN A 703 -20.71 -26.92 -71.29
CA ASN A 703 -20.85 -25.78 -72.20
C ASN A 703 -20.33 -26.15 -73.60
N TYR A 704 -21.15 -25.96 -74.62
CA TYR A 704 -20.90 -26.37 -76.01
C TYR A 704 -21.34 -25.29 -77.00
N ALA A 705 -21.07 -25.48 -78.29
CA ALA A 705 -21.75 -24.66 -79.30
C ALA A 705 -23.22 -25.08 -79.40
N ASP A 706 -24.08 -24.40 -78.66
CA ASP A 706 -25.51 -24.70 -78.46
C ASP A 706 -26.42 -23.59 -79.01
N GLU A 707 -27.73 -23.67 -78.74
CA GLU A 707 -28.70 -22.65 -79.13
C GLU A 707 -28.37 -21.24 -78.59
N SER A 708 -27.66 -21.12 -77.46
CA SER A 708 -27.19 -19.82 -76.94
C SER A 708 -26.11 -19.20 -77.83
N THR A 709 -25.33 -20.02 -78.52
CA THR A 709 -24.25 -19.60 -79.44
C THR A 709 -24.69 -19.29 -80.87
N GLU A 710 -25.97 -19.44 -81.26
CA GLU A 710 -26.46 -19.21 -82.64
C GLU A 710 -26.09 -17.83 -83.21
N SER A 711 -26.07 -16.80 -82.36
CA SER A 711 -25.66 -15.44 -82.76
C SER A 711 -24.16 -15.30 -83.09
N LEU A 712 -23.35 -16.31 -82.77
CA LEU A 712 -21.88 -16.30 -82.87
C LEU A 712 -21.31 -17.36 -83.81
N LEU A 713 -21.94 -18.55 -83.87
CA LEU A 713 -21.40 -19.73 -84.54
C LEU A 713 -22.40 -20.32 -85.54
N THR A 714 -21.89 -20.78 -86.69
CA THR A 714 -22.74 -21.29 -87.79
C THR A 714 -23.28 -22.70 -87.54
N ASN A 715 -22.65 -23.49 -86.68
CA ASN A 715 -23.05 -24.86 -86.38
C ASN A 715 -23.24 -25.01 -84.87
N VAL A 716 -24.47 -25.25 -84.45
CA VAL A 716 -24.84 -25.43 -83.05
C VAL A 716 -25.53 -26.79 -82.83
N LEU A 717 -25.57 -27.23 -81.58
CA LEU A 717 -26.42 -28.33 -81.14
C LEU A 717 -27.87 -27.82 -81.05
N SER A 718 -28.80 -28.52 -81.69
CA SER A 718 -30.24 -28.31 -81.51
C SER A 718 -30.74 -29.07 -80.28
N ASP A 719 -31.83 -28.60 -79.69
CA ASP A 719 -32.49 -29.22 -78.53
C ASP A 719 -31.56 -29.26 -77.29
N TYR A 720 -30.62 -28.31 -77.19
CA TYR A 720 -29.72 -28.12 -76.06
C TYR A 720 -29.48 -26.64 -75.77
N TRP A 721 -29.59 -26.27 -74.50
CA TRP A 721 -29.33 -24.91 -73.99
C TRP A 721 -28.60 -24.97 -72.65
N ASP A 722 -27.32 -24.57 -72.62
CA ASP A 722 -26.52 -24.44 -71.40
C ASP A 722 -26.55 -23.02 -70.80
N GLY A 723 -26.94 -22.03 -71.62
CA GLY A 723 -27.09 -20.63 -71.22
C GLY A 723 -25.82 -19.79 -71.24
N TYR A 724 -24.71 -20.32 -71.75
CA TYR A 724 -23.40 -19.67 -71.81
C TYR A 724 -22.91 -19.53 -73.26
N PRO A 725 -23.20 -18.40 -73.93
CA PRO A 725 -22.82 -18.20 -75.34
C PRO A 725 -21.31 -18.04 -75.59
N VAL A 726 -20.49 -18.04 -74.54
CA VAL A 726 -19.02 -18.15 -74.54
C VAL A 726 -18.65 -19.00 -73.32
N THR A 727 -17.40 -19.01 -72.84
CA THR A 727 -17.04 -19.74 -71.61
C THR A 727 -18.00 -19.50 -70.45
N ALA A 728 -18.21 -20.53 -69.64
CA ALA A 728 -18.92 -20.49 -68.37
C ALA A 728 -17.92 -20.36 -67.21
N PRO A 729 -18.35 -19.99 -65.99
CA PRO A 729 -17.53 -20.12 -64.79
C PRO A 729 -17.06 -21.56 -64.60
N SER A 730 -15.77 -21.76 -64.26
CA SER A 730 -15.22 -23.11 -64.11
C SER A 730 -15.87 -23.86 -62.94
N GLY A 731 -16.26 -25.10 -63.20
CA GLY A 731 -17.07 -25.96 -62.34
C GLY A 731 -18.53 -25.54 -62.25
N ARG A 732 -19.12 -25.06 -63.35
CA ARG A 732 -20.55 -24.71 -63.44
C ARG A 732 -21.44 -25.94 -63.61
N PHE A 733 -20.99 -26.94 -64.38
CA PHE A 733 -21.79 -28.12 -64.75
C PHE A 733 -21.58 -29.28 -63.79
N TYR A 734 -22.24 -30.42 -64.01
CA TYR A 734 -22.03 -31.59 -63.16
C TYR A 734 -20.62 -32.18 -63.33
N PRO A 735 -19.94 -32.55 -62.24
CA PRO A 735 -18.67 -33.27 -62.33
C PRO A 735 -18.89 -34.74 -62.68
N ASN A 736 -17.82 -35.40 -63.14
CA ASN A 736 -17.78 -36.87 -63.21
C ASN A 736 -17.76 -37.52 -61.81
N LEU A 737 -17.74 -38.85 -61.73
CA LEU A 737 -17.73 -39.58 -60.45
C LEU A 737 -16.47 -39.35 -59.57
N LEU A 738 -15.43 -38.69 -60.08
CA LEU A 738 -14.27 -38.27 -59.27
C LEU A 738 -14.50 -36.90 -58.58
N GLY A 739 -15.51 -36.14 -58.99
CA GLY A 739 -15.69 -34.74 -58.58
C GLY A 739 -14.91 -33.76 -59.47
N ILE A 740 -14.65 -34.12 -60.73
CA ILE A 740 -13.86 -33.31 -61.66
C ILE A 740 -14.79 -32.79 -62.77
N TYR A 741 -14.72 -31.49 -62.98
CA TYR A 741 -15.65 -30.67 -63.74
C TYR A 741 -15.12 -30.36 -65.15
N ASP A 742 -16.05 -30.06 -66.05
CA ASP A 742 -15.85 -29.45 -67.38
C ASP A 742 -14.96 -30.23 -68.37
N LEU A 743 -14.49 -31.43 -68.04
CA LEU A 743 -13.70 -32.31 -68.93
C LEU A 743 -14.38 -32.62 -70.28
N GLY A 744 -15.67 -32.32 -70.42
CA GLY A 744 -16.43 -32.45 -71.64
C GLY A 744 -16.41 -31.24 -72.56
N GLY A 745 -16.39 -30.03 -72.02
CA GLY A 745 -16.77 -28.79 -72.72
C GLY A 745 -16.19 -27.56 -72.03
N ASN A 746 -16.86 -26.42 -72.12
CA ASN A 746 -16.35 -25.12 -71.66
C ASN A 746 -15.08 -24.70 -72.41
N VAL A 747 -13.88 -25.16 -72.04
CA VAL A 747 -12.66 -24.98 -72.85
C VAL A 747 -11.93 -26.29 -73.08
N ALA A 748 -11.35 -26.42 -74.29
CA ALA A 748 -10.40 -27.49 -74.53
C ALA A 748 -9.09 -27.19 -73.78
N GLU A 749 -8.31 -28.21 -73.46
CA GLU A 749 -7.22 -28.11 -72.49
C GLU A 749 -5.87 -28.52 -73.06
N TRP A 750 -4.84 -27.70 -72.80
CA TRP A 750 -3.45 -28.11 -72.98
C TRP A 750 -3.08 -29.26 -72.04
N VAL A 751 -2.54 -30.34 -72.61
CA VAL A 751 -1.88 -31.42 -71.86
C VAL A 751 -0.37 -31.40 -72.10
N SER A 752 0.42 -32.11 -71.29
CA SER A 752 1.88 -32.02 -71.34
C SER A 752 2.51 -32.58 -72.62
N ASP A 753 1.83 -33.48 -73.32
CA ASP A 753 2.35 -34.27 -74.43
C ASP A 753 2.64 -33.43 -75.69
N TYR A 754 3.72 -33.77 -76.39
CA TYR A 754 3.90 -33.37 -77.79
C TYR A 754 2.97 -34.19 -78.69
N TYR A 755 2.36 -33.55 -79.68
CA TYR A 755 1.40 -34.22 -80.56
C TYR A 755 2.09 -35.18 -81.54
N ALA A 756 1.69 -36.45 -81.46
CA ALA A 756 1.98 -37.48 -82.44
C ALA A 756 0.74 -38.35 -82.72
N VAL A 757 0.78 -39.08 -83.83
CA VAL A 757 -0.24 -40.08 -84.19
C VAL A 757 0.17 -41.43 -83.60
N PRO A 758 -0.50 -41.93 -82.55
CA PRO A 758 -0.17 -43.22 -81.95
C PRO A 758 -0.49 -44.37 -82.91
N THR A 759 0.27 -45.46 -82.82
CA THR A 759 -0.12 -46.73 -83.45
C THR A 759 -1.08 -47.49 -82.51
N ARG A 760 -1.92 -48.37 -83.07
CA ARG A 760 -2.80 -49.20 -82.25
C ARG A 760 -1.97 -50.28 -81.55
N GLN A 761 -1.95 -50.30 -80.22
CA GLN A 761 -1.18 -51.26 -79.44
C GLN A 761 -1.97 -51.75 -78.22
N LEU A 762 -2.52 -52.97 -78.31
CA LEU A 762 -3.29 -53.62 -77.23
C LEU A 762 -2.60 -54.87 -76.65
N ARG A 763 -1.37 -55.16 -77.08
CA ARG A 763 -0.57 -56.32 -76.59
C ARG A 763 0.58 -55.93 -75.68
N LEU A 764 0.82 -54.64 -75.52
CA LEU A 764 1.85 -54.06 -74.67
C LEU A 764 1.15 -53.01 -73.82
N VAL A 765 1.44 -53.01 -72.53
CA VAL A 765 1.00 -51.96 -71.60
C VAL A 765 1.97 -50.79 -71.71
N GLU A 766 1.45 -49.58 -71.90
CA GLU A 766 2.21 -48.35 -71.81
C GLU A 766 2.08 -47.78 -70.39
N ASN A 767 3.15 -47.83 -69.60
CA ASN A 767 3.16 -47.35 -68.22
C ASN A 767 3.46 -45.83 -68.19
N ASP A 768 2.58 -45.05 -67.56
CA ASP A 768 2.66 -43.59 -67.39
C ASP A 768 3.12 -42.81 -68.67
N PRO A 769 2.50 -43.02 -69.84
CA PRO A 769 2.99 -42.48 -71.11
C PRO A 769 2.88 -40.95 -71.15
N SER A 770 4.02 -40.29 -71.37
CA SER A 770 4.16 -38.81 -71.41
C SER A 770 4.32 -38.23 -72.83
N GLY A 771 3.93 -38.98 -73.86
CA GLY A 771 4.15 -38.64 -75.26
C GLY A 771 5.63 -38.71 -75.71
N PRO A 772 5.94 -38.34 -76.96
CA PRO A 772 7.30 -38.30 -77.47
C PRO A 772 8.12 -37.19 -76.79
N SER A 773 9.44 -37.34 -76.75
CA SER A 773 10.35 -36.38 -76.11
C SER A 773 10.47 -35.04 -76.83
N GLU A 774 10.13 -35.00 -78.13
CA GLU A 774 10.23 -33.82 -78.99
C GLU A 774 9.02 -33.75 -79.94
N GLY A 775 8.70 -32.54 -80.41
CA GLY A 775 7.63 -32.30 -81.36
C GLY A 775 7.45 -30.81 -81.69
N THR A 776 6.63 -30.52 -82.69
CA THR A 776 6.38 -29.14 -83.18
C THR A 776 5.08 -28.53 -82.66
N ALA A 777 4.17 -29.34 -82.12
CA ALA A 777 2.88 -28.94 -81.55
C ALA A 777 2.58 -29.74 -80.29
N ARG A 778 1.74 -29.21 -79.41
CA ARG A 778 1.28 -29.87 -78.17
C ARG A 778 -0.14 -30.38 -78.35
N VAL A 779 -0.49 -31.44 -77.65
CA VAL A 779 -1.85 -32.02 -77.69
C VAL A 779 -2.83 -31.11 -76.95
N ILE A 780 -4.04 -31.00 -77.49
CA ILE A 780 -5.20 -30.37 -76.87
C ILE A 780 -6.28 -31.46 -76.69
N LYS A 781 -6.92 -31.51 -75.52
CA LYS A 781 -7.94 -32.50 -75.14
C LYS A 781 -9.25 -31.83 -74.73
N GLY A 782 -10.35 -32.58 -74.76
CA GLY A 782 -11.69 -32.06 -74.49
C GLY A 782 -12.28 -31.28 -75.67
N SER A 783 -13.50 -30.79 -75.46
CA SER A 783 -14.24 -29.93 -76.37
C SER A 783 -14.37 -28.53 -75.76
N SER A 784 -14.84 -27.56 -76.53
CA SER A 784 -15.07 -26.20 -76.02
C SER A 784 -16.50 -25.70 -76.29
N TRP A 785 -16.81 -24.51 -75.75
CA TRP A 785 -17.96 -23.68 -76.10
C TRP A 785 -18.12 -23.39 -77.61
N ARG A 786 -17.13 -23.75 -78.45
CA ARG A 786 -17.17 -23.61 -79.91
C ARG A 786 -17.50 -24.91 -80.66
N ASP A 787 -17.67 -26.02 -79.96
CA ASP A 787 -17.81 -27.34 -80.57
C ASP A 787 -19.22 -27.92 -80.43
N SER A 788 -19.80 -28.29 -81.58
CA SER A 788 -21.13 -28.90 -81.72
C SER A 788 -21.11 -30.25 -82.44
N SER A 789 -19.97 -30.67 -82.99
CA SER A 789 -19.88 -31.86 -83.84
C SER A 789 -19.70 -33.16 -83.06
N LEU A 790 -20.36 -34.23 -83.51
CA LEU A 790 -20.21 -35.62 -83.00
C LEU A 790 -18.74 -36.08 -82.91
N THR A 791 -17.87 -35.55 -83.76
CA THR A 791 -16.44 -35.85 -83.77
C THR A 791 -15.73 -35.26 -82.56
N LYS A 792 -15.98 -33.99 -82.25
CA LYS A 792 -15.20 -33.23 -81.26
C LYS A 792 -15.67 -33.42 -79.83
N LEU A 793 -16.97 -33.64 -79.64
CA LEU A 793 -17.61 -33.74 -78.32
C LEU A 793 -17.22 -34.99 -77.49
N ARG A 794 -16.29 -35.82 -78.00
CA ARG A 794 -15.94 -37.13 -77.44
C ARG A 794 -14.70 -37.03 -76.59
N PHE A 795 -14.64 -37.77 -75.48
CA PHE A 795 -13.42 -37.86 -74.65
C PHE A 795 -12.19 -38.36 -75.43
N ALA A 796 -12.42 -39.20 -76.45
CA ALA A 796 -11.37 -39.71 -77.34
C ALA A 796 -10.84 -38.66 -78.36
N PHE A 797 -11.48 -37.50 -78.51
CA PHE A 797 -11.05 -36.47 -79.45
C PHE A 797 -9.66 -35.94 -79.09
N ARG A 798 -8.87 -35.62 -80.12
CA ARG A 798 -7.49 -35.13 -80.01
C ARG A 798 -7.27 -34.02 -81.03
N ASP A 799 -7.02 -32.83 -80.53
CA ASP A 799 -6.61 -31.65 -81.30
C ASP A 799 -5.14 -31.32 -81.00
N TYR A 800 -4.56 -30.34 -81.70
CA TYR A 800 -3.19 -29.89 -81.45
C TYR A 800 -2.97 -28.42 -81.80
N GLY A 801 -1.97 -27.80 -81.18
CA GLY A 801 -1.66 -26.41 -81.43
C GLY A 801 -0.27 -25.96 -80.98
N THR A 802 0.03 -24.71 -81.29
CA THR A 802 1.30 -24.02 -80.94
C THR A 802 1.09 -22.64 -80.32
N GLN A 803 -0.11 -22.07 -80.44
CA GLN A 803 -0.48 -20.73 -79.97
C GLN A 803 -1.77 -20.82 -79.15
N GLY A 804 -1.99 -19.86 -78.24
CA GLY A 804 -3.25 -19.77 -77.49
C GLY A 804 -4.45 -19.48 -78.39
N ARG A 805 -5.63 -19.96 -77.99
CA ARG A 805 -6.91 -19.75 -78.67
C ARG A 805 -7.97 -19.26 -77.68
N LEU A 806 -9.06 -18.65 -78.17
CA LEU A 806 -10.22 -18.21 -77.37
C LEU A 806 -11.02 -19.39 -76.75
N ASP A 807 -10.71 -20.62 -77.13
CA ASP A 807 -11.39 -21.84 -76.73
C ASP A 807 -10.46 -22.86 -76.05
N VAL A 808 -9.20 -22.47 -75.78
CA VAL A 808 -8.19 -23.36 -75.17
C VAL A 808 -7.62 -22.75 -73.89
N GLY A 809 -7.86 -23.44 -72.78
CA GLY A 809 -7.25 -23.20 -71.47
C GLY A 809 -6.40 -24.39 -71.02
N PHE A 810 -6.38 -24.67 -69.71
CA PHE A 810 -5.68 -25.82 -69.14
C PHE A 810 -6.13 -26.10 -67.70
N ARG A 811 -5.83 -27.29 -67.19
CA ARG A 811 -5.82 -27.61 -65.75
C ARG A 811 -4.46 -28.11 -65.30
N ILE A 812 -4.24 -28.12 -63.99
CA ILE A 812 -2.98 -28.54 -63.36
C ILE A 812 -3.05 -29.97 -62.81
N ALA A 813 -1.89 -30.61 -62.69
CA ALA A 813 -1.68 -31.91 -62.06
C ALA A 813 -0.35 -31.91 -61.28
N ARG A 814 -0.18 -32.80 -60.29
CA ARG A 814 1.13 -33.07 -59.63
C ARG A 814 1.16 -34.50 -59.09
N TYR A 815 2.32 -35.14 -58.99
CA TYR A 815 2.45 -36.44 -58.33
C TYR A 815 2.30 -36.31 -56.80
N THR A 816 2.06 -37.43 -56.10
CA THR A 816 2.09 -37.44 -54.63
C THR A 816 3.53 -37.38 -54.11
N ASP A 817 3.72 -36.85 -52.91
CA ASP A 817 5.04 -36.66 -52.32
C ASP A 817 5.73 -37.99 -51.90
N VAL A 818 4.98 -39.10 -51.85
CA VAL A 818 5.44 -40.44 -51.43
C VAL A 818 6.44 -41.07 -52.41
N ASP A 819 6.37 -40.72 -53.70
CA ASP A 819 7.19 -41.39 -54.73
C ASP A 819 8.66 -40.92 -54.76
N ASN A 820 8.97 -39.71 -54.26
CA ASN A 820 10.33 -39.17 -54.31
C ASN A 820 11.29 -39.89 -53.34
N GLU A 821 10.81 -40.34 -52.16
CA GLU A 821 11.66 -40.99 -51.14
C GLU A 821 12.20 -42.37 -51.61
N LYS A 822 11.54 -43.03 -52.57
CA LYS A 822 12.00 -44.31 -53.12
C LYS A 822 13.11 -44.15 -54.16
N ASP A 823 13.11 -43.05 -54.92
CA ASP A 823 14.11 -42.79 -55.96
C ASP A 823 15.41 -42.17 -55.39
N GLU A 824 15.36 -41.47 -54.25
CA GLU A 824 16.57 -40.98 -53.57
C GLU A 824 17.39 -42.10 -52.89
N ASN A 825 16.75 -43.19 -52.46
CA ASN A 825 17.42 -44.32 -51.79
C ASN A 825 18.06 -45.35 -52.76
N ASN A 826 18.09 -45.08 -54.07
CA ASN A 826 18.53 -46.02 -55.11
C ASN A 826 19.63 -45.47 -56.06
N ASN A 827 20.35 -44.41 -55.65
CA ASN A 827 21.54 -43.88 -56.35
C ASN A 827 22.82 -44.00 -55.50
#